data_AF-A0A2D8R8N3-F1
#
_entry.id   AF-A0A2D8R8N3-F1
#
_cell.length_a   1.000
_cell.length_b   1.000
_cell.length_c   1.000
_cell.angle_alpha   90.00
_cell.angle_beta   90.00
_cell.angle_gamma   90.00
#
_symmetry.space_group_name_H-M   'P 1'
#
loop_
_entity.id
_entity.type
_entity.pdbx_description
1 polymer ?
#
loop_
_entity_poly.entity_id
_entity_poly.type
_entity_poly.pdbx_seq_one_letter_code
_entity_poly.pdbx_strand_id
1 'polypeptide(L)'
;MNNLIKLSLLTLGAMAGKAAVAEELCTVDFRTVHNWGHGATQSIKVTNLGPALQEWELSWKFGGSEQITNLWNGKHVQIGNQVGVIDAGYNAKVATGATFNFGFNIADPSETLPTEFFLNGKNCSTGEPGDGDNGGGDDGDDGHNGTPDPVAGKWQLNNARSTLNFVTVKNEHNAEVQSFTEMSASINEQGMATLAIDLNSVATNIAIRDGRLKELLFETDILPMLYLKTQIDLESVSKLAVGQSQVITLSGDLLLHGVSKPLTAEVLVVKNSAGSATVSSFKPVVINSTDFELSGGLEVLRALAGLMSIGEAVPVYFQLQLEASEDAMPIQIAATPAAPAIVGGTYTAATMTSTVNWQDLSDNETGFMIKRMSNDSYWQTVGTVAANQTSYSDQLDAEGEFAYRVVALNGSVPSESSAIVVVDTAEDGDGGTDGGDGDGGTGGGDGGGDGDGGTGGGDGGGDGDGDGDGDGGTGGGDGADTGQSIYEAQCASCHGDDGSGGSVGVALTSRQELTALASYIEARMPLGNPTACGADCSDKVAAYIAETFWDDAPVDLEDETPGPRQLNLLTRYQYENTVRDLLGVTPDVTNNFPVEAIVRGFDNNASKNVVTSRHVDEYLGAAETLAERAVAQRRAHLLSCDPGSAGCAERFIKDFGLKAFRRPLSAAEQSSYETLFESEGDFNAGMRQVIQAMLVSPNFLYISELGEAVSGNIYRLTPYEVASQLSYMFHGSAPDAALLQAAASNALSTPAQLNEQARRLLQSPKAREHMGHFVAQWLEADQNSIGSKDMGIYPNFTPAVRAAMDMEMKAFFNHVVFDSTQMFDELFNADYVFVNNALANYYGIPGVTGNTVQKVADTTGNRGGLLTLGAVMAAHGHANETAPVPRGAFVRDRIMCQQLPPPPVDLDTSFPDPDPEMTTRERFAERTKAPECQACHLYLNGVGFGFEAFDGAGGFRTKDKDKLVDTSAVIHGLDGLLSSTTAAYDGARDMQSVLAETGGTKACMATQFYRFSRGYVEASSDRNTLANLVSLFASNNFNLQDLMIGVTQLQSFTLRRDQ
;
A
#
# COMPACT_ATOMS: atom_id res chain seq x y z
N MET A 1 -1.28 47.85 -9.07
CA MET A 1 -1.14 49.15 -9.75
C MET A 1 -1.75 49.03 -11.15
N ASN A 2 -2.30 50.11 -11.73
CA ASN A 2 -3.06 50.07 -12.98
C ASN A 2 -2.20 50.27 -14.25
N ASN A 3 -2.75 49.76 -15.37
CA ASN A 3 -2.79 50.34 -16.72
C ASN A 3 -1.74 49.98 -17.82
N LEU A 4 -2.27 50.01 -19.07
CA LEU A 4 -1.63 50.08 -20.42
C LEU A 4 -1.20 48.72 -21.01
N ILE A 5 -1.44 48.31 -22.29
CA ILE A 5 -1.92 48.90 -23.58
C ILE A 5 -2.68 47.76 -24.34
N LYS A 6 -3.92 47.82 -24.88
CA LYS A 6 -4.42 48.40 -26.16
C LYS A 6 -3.65 47.96 -27.45
N LEU A 7 -4.23 47.84 -28.67
CA LEU A 7 -5.61 47.76 -29.21
C LEU A 7 -5.54 47.49 -30.74
N SER A 8 -6.39 46.62 -31.34
CA SER A 8 -7.22 46.88 -32.57
C SER A 8 -7.71 45.62 -33.33
N LEU A 9 -8.94 45.67 -33.88
CA LEU A 9 -9.53 44.72 -34.83
C LEU A 9 -9.46 45.26 -36.29
N LEU A 10 -9.69 44.43 -37.32
CA LEU A 10 -10.82 44.60 -38.30
C LEU A 10 -10.95 43.52 -39.43
N THR A 11 -12.20 43.06 -39.64
CA THR A 11 -12.92 42.68 -40.91
C THR A 11 -12.53 41.52 -41.85
N LEU A 12 -13.39 40.48 -41.82
CA LEU A 12 -14.24 39.88 -42.90
C LEU A 12 -13.67 39.47 -44.29
N GLY A 13 -13.96 38.21 -44.66
CA GLY A 13 -14.03 37.67 -46.05
C GLY A 13 -14.58 36.22 -46.05
N ALA A 14 -15.33 35.78 -47.06
CA ALA A 14 -16.12 34.54 -47.01
C ALA A 14 -15.99 33.61 -48.24
N MET A 15 -16.52 32.37 -48.11
CA MET A 15 -16.90 31.36 -49.13
C MET A 15 -15.92 30.20 -49.48
N ALA A 16 -16.22 29.04 -48.87
CA ALA A 16 -16.46 27.71 -49.49
C ALA A 16 -15.45 27.02 -50.43
N GLY A 17 -15.06 25.78 -50.07
CA GLY A 17 -14.36 24.83 -50.96
C GLY A 17 -14.34 23.36 -50.47
N LYS A 18 -15.31 22.56 -50.96
CA LYS A 18 -15.40 21.09 -51.15
C LYS A 18 -14.72 20.07 -50.18
N ALA A 19 -15.45 18.97 -49.95
CA ALA A 19 -15.02 17.82 -49.14
C ALA A 19 -13.96 16.93 -49.83
N ALA A 20 -13.13 16.28 -49.00
CA ALA A 20 -12.20 15.21 -49.38
C ALA A 20 -12.83 13.81 -49.16
N VAL A 21 -12.30 12.80 -49.84
CA VAL A 21 -12.66 11.38 -49.69
C VAL A 21 -11.72 10.74 -48.67
N ALA A 22 -12.23 9.85 -47.82
CA ALA A 22 -11.44 9.21 -46.76
C ALA A 22 -10.62 8.02 -47.28
N GLU A 23 -9.48 7.76 -46.63
CA GLU A 23 -8.56 6.65 -46.90
C GLU A 23 -8.71 5.59 -45.79
N GLU A 24 -8.70 4.31 -46.12
CA GLU A 24 -8.93 3.23 -45.13
C GLU A 24 -7.76 3.08 -44.16
N LEU A 25 -8.05 3.21 -42.85
CA LEU A 25 -7.02 3.26 -41.80
C LEU A 25 -6.63 1.88 -41.25
N CYS A 26 -7.51 0.90 -41.38
CA CYS A 26 -7.32 -0.45 -40.84
C CYS A 26 -8.30 -1.41 -41.50
N THR A 27 -8.01 -2.71 -41.46
CA THR A 27 -9.00 -3.76 -41.73
C THR A 27 -9.06 -4.71 -40.55
N VAL A 28 -10.26 -5.22 -40.26
CA VAL A 28 -10.51 -6.12 -39.12
C VAL A 28 -11.12 -7.42 -39.61
N ASP A 29 -10.53 -8.53 -39.19
CA ASP A 29 -10.95 -9.90 -39.46
C ASP A 29 -11.37 -10.53 -38.12
N PHE A 30 -12.68 -10.53 -37.87
CA PHE A 30 -13.32 -11.06 -36.66
C PHE A 30 -13.83 -12.47 -36.93
N ARG A 31 -13.40 -13.46 -36.13
CA ARG A 31 -13.77 -14.86 -36.33
C ARG A 31 -14.11 -15.60 -35.04
N THR A 32 -15.19 -16.37 -35.09
CA THR A 32 -15.47 -17.40 -34.07
C THR A 32 -14.61 -18.63 -34.34
N VAL A 33 -13.71 -18.93 -33.40
CA VAL A 33 -12.76 -20.04 -33.47
C VAL A 33 -13.40 -21.34 -32.98
N HIS A 34 -14.18 -21.25 -31.91
CA HIS A 34 -14.92 -22.37 -31.33
C HIS A 34 -16.21 -21.85 -30.68
N ASN A 35 -17.31 -22.61 -30.77
CA ASN A 35 -18.60 -22.25 -30.18
C ASN A 35 -19.25 -23.53 -29.62
N TRP A 36 -19.67 -23.48 -28.36
CA TRP A 36 -20.27 -24.60 -27.61
C TRP A 36 -21.68 -24.25 -27.10
N GLY A 37 -22.37 -23.32 -27.77
CA GLY A 37 -23.76 -22.92 -27.51
C GLY A 37 -23.88 -21.84 -26.43
N HIS A 38 -23.40 -22.11 -25.22
CA HIS A 38 -23.47 -21.18 -24.07
C HIS A 38 -22.23 -20.28 -23.96
N GLY A 39 -21.25 -20.48 -24.83
CA GLY A 39 -20.05 -19.67 -24.92
C GLY A 39 -19.32 -19.89 -26.24
N ALA A 40 -18.44 -18.96 -26.58
CA ALA A 40 -17.60 -19.05 -27.77
C ALA A 40 -16.24 -18.39 -27.55
N THR A 41 -15.23 -18.88 -28.26
CA THR A 41 -13.93 -18.24 -28.40
C THR A 41 -13.90 -17.43 -29.69
N GLN A 42 -13.63 -16.14 -29.58
CA GLN A 42 -13.47 -15.20 -30.68
C GLN A 42 -11.99 -14.84 -30.86
N SER A 43 -11.61 -14.54 -32.10
CA SER A 43 -10.29 -14.03 -32.46
C SER A 43 -10.46 -12.82 -33.36
N ILE A 44 -9.78 -11.73 -33.03
CA ILE A 44 -9.74 -10.51 -33.84
C ILE A 44 -8.32 -10.32 -34.35
N LYS A 45 -8.21 -10.22 -35.67
CA LYS A 45 -6.99 -9.78 -36.35
C LYS A 45 -7.22 -8.39 -36.93
N VAL A 46 -6.34 -7.45 -36.59
CA VAL A 46 -6.36 -6.08 -37.13
C VAL A 46 -5.12 -5.86 -37.99
N THR A 47 -5.31 -5.37 -39.21
CA THR A 47 -4.23 -4.87 -40.07
C THR A 47 -4.21 -3.35 -39.98
N ASN A 48 -3.11 -2.76 -39.53
CA ASN A 48 -2.93 -1.31 -39.59
C ASN A 48 -2.60 -0.89 -41.02
N LEU A 49 -3.46 -0.09 -41.67
CA LEU A 49 -3.19 0.47 -43.00
C LEU A 49 -2.74 1.94 -42.92
N GLY A 50 -3.00 2.60 -41.79
CA GLY A 50 -2.54 3.95 -41.48
C GLY A 50 -1.09 4.03 -40.98
N PRO A 51 -0.68 5.20 -40.43
CA PRO A 51 0.66 5.41 -39.87
C PRO A 51 1.02 4.41 -38.76
N ALA A 52 2.32 4.20 -38.54
CA ALA A 52 2.81 3.30 -37.49
C ALA A 52 2.33 3.72 -36.09
N LEU A 53 1.59 2.85 -35.42
CA LEU A 53 1.05 3.06 -34.08
C LEU A 53 2.14 2.85 -33.03
N GLN A 54 2.11 3.66 -31.97
CA GLN A 54 2.93 3.44 -30.77
C GLN A 54 2.16 2.73 -29.65
N GLU A 55 0.84 2.86 -29.67
CA GLU A 55 -0.18 2.25 -28.81
C GLU A 55 -1.46 2.08 -29.64
N TRP A 56 -2.31 1.12 -29.27
CA TRP A 56 -3.58 0.91 -29.96
C TRP A 56 -4.75 0.58 -29.03
N GLU A 57 -5.93 1.02 -29.44
CA GLU A 57 -7.23 0.70 -28.90
C GLU A 57 -8.15 0.27 -30.06
N LEU A 58 -8.69 -0.95 -30.01
CA LEU A 58 -9.77 -1.36 -30.89
C LEU A 58 -11.08 -1.40 -30.11
N SER A 59 -12.07 -0.62 -30.55
CA SER A 59 -13.43 -0.66 -30.00
C SER A 59 -14.47 -1.12 -31.02
N TRP A 60 -15.50 -1.81 -30.53
CA TRP A 60 -16.65 -2.28 -31.32
C TRP A 60 -17.87 -2.45 -30.42
N LYS A 61 -18.98 -2.89 -31.02
CA LYS A 61 -20.21 -3.22 -30.32
C LYS A 61 -20.73 -4.60 -30.69
N PHE A 62 -21.06 -5.44 -29.71
CA PHE A 62 -21.75 -6.71 -29.96
C PHE A 62 -23.21 -6.50 -30.38
N GLY A 63 -23.74 -7.44 -31.16
CA GLY A 63 -25.12 -7.39 -31.66
C GLY A 63 -26.16 -7.69 -30.59
N GLY A 64 -25.83 -8.51 -29.59
CA GLY A 64 -26.69 -8.90 -28.48
C GLY A 64 -26.17 -8.43 -27.12
N SER A 65 -26.20 -9.35 -26.14
CA SER A 65 -25.80 -9.16 -24.74
C SER A 65 -24.48 -9.86 -24.38
N GLU A 66 -23.71 -10.32 -25.37
CA GLU A 66 -22.48 -11.09 -25.18
C GLU A 66 -21.51 -10.38 -24.23
N GLN A 67 -21.00 -11.07 -23.21
CA GLN A 67 -20.01 -10.54 -22.27
C GLN A 67 -18.66 -11.25 -22.45
N ILE A 68 -17.58 -10.47 -22.55
CA ILE A 68 -16.21 -11.01 -22.49
C ILE A 68 -15.94 -11.52 -21.08
N THR A 69 -15.60 -12.81 -20.98
CA THR A 69 -15.29 -13.47 -19.70
C THR A 69 -13.79 -13.58 -19.46
N ASN A 70 -12.99 -13.59 -20.52
CA ASN A 70 -11.53 -13.55 -20.47
C ASN A 70 -10.96 -13.08 -21.83
N LEU A 71 -9.89 -12.27 -21.83
CA LEU A 71 -9.23 -11.75 -23.03
C LEU A 71 -7.70 -11.80 -22.89
N TRP A 72 -7.00 -12.16 -23.96
CA TRP A 72 -5.54 -12.24 -24.03
C TRP A 72 -4.98 -11.40 -25.18
N ASN A 73 -3.71 -10.99 -25.06
CA ASN A 73 -3.00 -10.06 -25.96
C ASN A 73 -3.60 -8.64 -26.03
N GLY A 74 -4.36 -8.23 -25.02
CA GLY A 74 -4.87 -6.88 -24.83
C GLY A 74 -5.44 -6.72 -23.41
N LYS A 75 -5.93 -5.54 -23.08
CA LYS A 75 -6.72 -5.28 -21.87
C LYS A 75 -8.04 -4.67 -22.29
N HIS A 76 -9.16 -5.10 -21.69
CA HIS A 76 -10.48 -4.69 -22.16
C HIS A 76 -11.29 -3.99 -21.07
N VAL A 77 -12.15 -3.08 -21.54
CA VAL A 77 -13.28 -2.55 -20.78
C VAL A 77 -14.53 -2.85 -21.60
N GLN A 78 -15.51 -3.50 -20.98
CA GLN A 78 -16.81 -3.74 -21.58
C GLN A 78 -17.89 -3.07 -20.73
N ILE A 79 -18.75 -2.28 -21.39
CA ILE A 79 -19.91 -1.63 -20.76
C ILE A 79 -21.15 -1.99 -21.58
N GLY A 80 -22.00 -2.85 -21.01
CA GLY A 80 -23.12 -3.44 -21.74
C GLY A 80 -22.62 -4.27 -22.92
N ASN A 81 -22.90 -3.84 -24.15
CA ASN A 81 -22.41 -4.48 -25.38
C ASN A 81 -21.36 -3.66 -26.14
N GLN A 82 -20.87 -2.54 -25.59
CA GLN A 82 -19.71 -1.83 -26.13
C GLN A 82 -18.43 -2.38 -25.51
N VAL A 83 -17.43 -2.66 -26.34
CA VAL A 83 -16.11 -3.14 -25.92
C VAL A 83 -15.05 -2.19 -26.44
N GLY A 84 -14.11 -1.80 -25.58
CA GLY A 84 -12.80 -1.27 -25.96
C GLY A 84 -11.71 -2.24 -25.53
N VAL A 85 -10.75 -2.53 -26.39
CA VAL A 85 -9.55 -3.33 -26.09
C VAL A 85 -8.33 -2.50 -26.41
N ILE A 86 -7.56 -2.14 -25.39
CA ILE A 86 -6.24 -1.53 -25.54
C ILE A 86 -5.15 -2.60 -25.63
N ASP A 87 -3.99 -2.22 -26.11
CA ASP A 87 -2.82 -3.08 -26.19
C ASP A 87 -2.34 -3.60 -24.82
N ALA A 88 -1.53 -4.66 -24.86
CA ALA A 88 -0.92 -5.28 -23.69
C ALA A 88 0.48 -4.74 -23.38
N GLY A 89 0.83 -3.53 -23.86
CA GLY A 89 2.13 -2.89 -23.72
C GLY A 89 3.20 -3.46 -24.67
N TYR A 90 3.41 -4.78 -24.67
CA TYR A 90 4.43 -5.43 -25.52
C TYR A 90 4.06 -5.41 -27.01
N ASN A 91 2.77 -5.35 -27.33
CA ASN A 91 2.23 -5.32 -28.70
C ASN A 91 1.67 -3.95 -29.11
N ALA A 92 1.91 -2.90 -28.32
CA ALA A 92 1.49 -1.51 -28.56
C ALA A 92 1.98 -0.96 -29.92
N LYS A 93 3.21 -1.32 -30.31
CA LYS A 93 3.87 -0.78 -31.50
C LYS A 93 3.53 -1.60 -32.75
N VAL A 94 2.72 -1.02 -33.63
CA VAL A 94 2.24 -1.68 -34.87
C VAL A 94 2.62 -0.82 -36.09
N ALA A 95 3.62 -1.28 -36.84
CA ALA A 95 4.04 -0.61 -38.08
C ALA A 95 2.91 -0.57 -39.13
N THR A 96 2.97 0.39 -40.06
CA THR A 96 2.10 0.43 -41.24
C THR A 96 2.20 -0.87 -42.04
N GLY A 97 1.07 -1.48 -42.37
CA GLY A 97 0.97 -2.79 -43.02
C GLY A 97 1.16 -4.00 -42.09
N ALA A 98 1.50 -3.80 -40.81
CA ALA A 98 1.63 -4.88 -39.84
C ALA A 98 0.27 -5.24 -39.22
N THR A 99 0.19 -6.45 -38.67
CA THR A 99 -1.04 -6.99 -38.06
C THR A 99 -0.83 -7.35 -36.60
N PHE A 100 -1.75 -6.95 -35.73
CA PHE A 100 -1.84 -7.45 -34.36
C PHE A 100 -3.08 -8.34 -34.21
N ASN A 101 -3.05 -9.24 -33.23
CA ASN A 101 -4.11 -10.23 -33.02
C ASN A 101 -4.32 -10.43 -31.52
N PHE A 102 -5.59 -10.43 -31.10
CA PHE A 102 -6.00 -10.74 -29.75
C PHE A 102 -7.24 -11.63 -29.79
N GLY A 103 -7.50 -12.36 -28.71
CA GLY A 103 -8.61 -13.30 -28.63
C GLY A 103 -9.25 -13.27 -27.26
N PHE A 104 -10.49 -13.74 -27.20
CA PHE A 104 -11.28 -13.71 -25.98
C PHE A 104 -12.39 -14.75 -25.99
N ASN A 105 -12.86 -15.10 -24.80
CA ASN A 105 -14.05 -15.93 -24.61
C ASN A 105 -15.25 -15.02 -24.31
N ILE A 106 -16.42 -15.37 -24.84
CA ILE A 106 -17.70 -14.73 -24.55
C ILE A 106 -18.71 -15.73 -23.98
N ALA A 107 -19.59 -15.24 -23.11
CA ALA A 107 -20.83 -15.91 -22.73
C ALA A 107 -21.97 -15.55 -23.70
N ASP A 108 -22.91 -16.48 -23.88
CA ASP A 108 -24.16 -16.32 -24.67
C ASP A 108 -23.98 -15.73 -26.08
N PRO A 109 -23.16 -16.36 -26.95
CA PRO A 109 -22.80 -15.85 -28.27
C PRO A 109 -24.02 -15.68 -29.20
N SER A 110 -24.23 -14.48 -29.75
CA SER A 110 -25.28 -14.26 -30.76
C SER A 110 -24.88 -14.78 -32.15
N GLU A 111 -25.87 -14.99 -33.03
CA GLU A 111 -25.64 -15.32 -34.44
C GLU A 111 -25.17 -14.11 -35.29
N THR A 112 -25.11 -12.91 -34.70
CA THR A 112 -24.78 -11.65 -35.40
C THR A 112 -23.42 -11.10 -34.97
N LEU A 113 -22.40 -11.30 -35.81
CA LEU A 113 -21.05 -10.78 -35.57
C LEU A 113 -20.99 -9.24 -35.74
N PRO A 114 -20.11 -8.54 -34.99
CA PRO A 114 -19.89 -7.11 -35.17
C PRO A 114 -19.34 -6.78 -36.58
N THR A 115 -19.85 -5.71 -37.19
CA THR A 115 -19.44 -5.26 -38.54
C THR A 115 -18.78 -3.88 -38.56
N GLU A 116 -18.76 -3.16 -37.44
CA GLU A 116 -18.14 -1.84 -37.30
C GLU A 116 -17.10 -1.88 -36.18
N PHE A 117 -15.88 -1.46 -36.50
CA PHE A 117 -14.73 -1.41 -35.60
C PHE A 117 -14.03 -0.06 -35.70
N PHE A 118 -13.48 0.42 -34.59
CA PHE A 118 -12.79 1.70 -34.50
C PHE A 118 -11.41 1.50 -33.89
N LEU A 119 -10.35 1.82 -34.63
CA LEU A 119 -8.96 1.79 -34.16
C LEU A 119 -8.53 3.20 -33.78
N ASN A 120 -8.17 3.40 -32.52
CA ASN A 120 -7.86 4.70 -31.90
C ASN A 120 -8.95 5.75 -32.23
N GLY A 121 -10.21 5.34 -32.05
CA GLY A 121 -11.40 6.15 -32.34
C GLY A 121 -11.76 6.33 -33.82
N LYS A 122 -11.04 5.71 -34.77
CA LYS A 122 -11.27 5.88 -36.22
C LYS A 122 -11.80 4.60 -36.87
N ASN A 123 -12.86 4.72 -37.65
CA ASN A 123 -13.56 3.59 -38.27
C ASN A 123 -12.65 2.81 -39.25
N CYS A 124 -12.57 1.48 -39.09
CA CYS A 124 -11.83 0.54 -39.93
C CYS A 124 -12.62 0.00 -41.15
N SER A 125 -13.72 0.65 -41.54
CA SER A 125 -14.70 0.07 -42.46
C SER A 125 -15.21 1.08 -43.50
N THR A 126 -14.56 1.18 -44.68
CA THR A 126 -15.15 1.86 -45.86
C THR A 126 -14.75 1.26 -47.22
N GLY A 127 -15.00 -0.04 -47.48
CA GLY A 127 -15.05 -0.53 -48.87
C GLY A 127 -14.92 -2.02 -49.14
N GLU A 128 -15.98 -2.63 -49.70
CA GLU A 128 -15.78 -3.71 -50.69
C GLU A 128 -15.26 -3.12 -52.02
N PRO A 129 -14.61 -3.92 -52.89
CA PRO A 129 -13.53 -3.42 -53.76
C PRO A 129 -13.98 -2.73 -55.07
N GLY A 130 -13.17 -1.77 -55.55
CA GLY A 130 -13.33 -1.12 -56.86
C GLY A 130 -12.02 -0.56 -57.43
N ASP A 131 -11.74 -0.90 -58.70
CA ASP A 131 -10.50 -0.61 -59.46
C ASP A 131 -9.99 0.84 -59.42
N GLY A 132 -8.65 0.98 -59.36
CA GLY A 132 -7.94 2.26 -59.28
C GLY A 132 -7.60 2.97 -60.61
N ASP A 133 -6.80 4.04 -60.50
CA ASP A 133 -5.70 4.40 -61.41
C ASP A 133 -4.78 5.47 -60.75
N ASN A 134 -3.62 5.72 -61.35
CA ASN A 134 -2.47 6.48 -60.87
C ASN A 134 -2.59 8.01 -61.04
N GLY A 135 -1.82 8.76 -60.25
CA GLY A 135 -1.41 10.14 -60.59
C GLY A 135 -0.84 10.93 -59.42
N GLY A 136 0.50 11.12 -59.37
CA GLY A 136 1.17 11.89 -58.32
C GLY A 136 1.51 13.35 -58.68
N GLY A 137 2.22 14.05 -57.79
CA GLY A 137 2.83 15.36 -58.09
C GLY A 137 3.04 16.29 -56.88
N ASP A 138 4.29 16.33 -56.41
CA ASP A 138 5.09 17.44 -55.84
C ASP A 138 4.52 18.58 -54.96
N ASP A 139 5.37 18.91 -53.97
CA ASP A 139 5.74 20.24 -53.44
C ASP A 139 4.74 21.17 -52.71
N GLY A 140 5.14 21.57 -51.49
CA GLY A 140 5.26 23.01 -51.18
C GLY A 140 4.70 23.56 -49.86
N ASP A 141 5.58 23.71 -48.87
CA ASP A 141 5.70 24.80 -47.88
C ASP A 141 4.51 25.36 -47.04
N ASP A 142 4.81 25.43 -45.74
CA ASP A 142 4.63 26.58 -44.82
C ASP A 142 3.26 27.09 -44.34
N GLY A 143 3.06 26.91 -43.01
CA GLY A 143 2.90 28.08 -42.14
C GLY A 143 1.58 28.24 -41.36
N HIS A 144 1.62 27.86 -40.06
CA HIS A 144 1.00 28.48 -38.87
C HIS A 144 -0.23 29.43 -39.02
N ASN A 145 -1.21 29.48 -38.11
CA ASN A 145 -1.55 28.77 -36.86
C ASN A 145 -2.95 29.28 -36.42
N GLY A 146 -3.72 28.54 -35.62
CA GLY A 146 -4.95 29.08 -34.99
C GLY A 146 -5.96 28.05 -34.50
N THR A 147 -5.69 27.41 -33.35
CA THR A 147 -6.69 26.62 -32.62
C THR A 147 -7.64 27.52 -31.80
N PRO A 148 -8.94 27.19 -31.71
CA PRO A 148 -9.84 27.77 -30.70
C PRO A 148 -9.45 27.32 -29.29
N ASP A 149 -9.84 28.10 -28.27
CA ASP A 149 -9.65 27.79 -26.85
C ASP A 149 -10.82 26.94 -26.32
N PRO A 150 -10.64 25.65 -25.98
CA PRO A 150 -11.72 24.77 -25.57
C PRO A 150 -11.93 24.82 -24.05
N VAL A 151 -12.63 25.84 -23.56
CA VAL A 151 -13.21 25.82 -22.19
C VAL A 151 -14.73 25.98 -22.20
N ALA A 152 -15.36 25.23 -23.11
CA ALA A 152 -16.79 24.97 -23.16
C ALA A 152 -16.98 23.50 -23.57
N GLY A 153 -16.56 22.59 -22.69
CA GLY A 153 -16.56 21.15 -22.93
C GLY A 153 -16.75 20.38 -21.63
N LYS A 154 -17.19 19.13 -21.77
CA LYS A 154 -17.35 18.18 -20.66
C LYS A 154 -15.96 17.75 -20.16
N TRP A 155 -15.89 17.26 -18.93
CA TRP A 155 -14.64 16.81 -18.32
C TRP A 155 -14.78 15.40 -17.76
N GLN A 156 -13.67 14.67 -17.74
CA GLN A 156 -13.56 13.36 -17.12
C GLN A 156 -12.33 13.27 -16.21
N LEU A 157 -12.34 12.30 -15.29
CA LEU A 157 -11.18 11.97 -14.45
C LEU A 157 -10.17 11.10 -15.20
N ASN A 158 -8.89 11.42 -15.06
CA ASN A 158 -7.79 10.51 -15.35
C ASN A 158 -7.45 9.73 -14.07
N ASN A 159 -7.98 8.50 -13.91
CA ASN A 159 -7.79 7.71 -12.69
C ASN A 159 -6.31 7.47 -12.38
N ALA A 160 -5.51 7.07 -13.37
CA ALA A 160 -4.08 6.80 -13.22
C ALA A 160 -3.23 8.02 -12.80
N ARG A 161 -3.78 9.24 -12.87
CA ARG A 161 -3.17 10.48 -12.38
C ARG A 161 -3.88 11.09 -11.17
N SER A 162 -4.85 10.38 -10.61
CA SER A 162 -5.65 10.80 -9.47
C SER A 162 -5.32 9.95 -8.25
N THR A 163 -5.47 10.54 -7.07
CA THR A 163 -5.29 9.85 -5.78
C THR A 163 -6.36 10.31 -4.80
N LEU A 164 -6.88 9.37 -4.02
CA LEU A 164 -7.76 9.66 -2.89
C LEU A 164 -7.33 8.77 -1.73
N ASN A 165 -7.03 9.42 -0.61
CA ASN A 165 -6.51 8.80 0.59
C ASN A 165 -7.38 9.18 1.79
N PHE A 166 -7.57 8.26 2.72
CA PHE A 166 -8.27 8.52 3.98
C PHE A 166 -7.44 8.04 5.17
N VAL A 167 -7.56 8.73 6.30
CA VAL A 167 -6.72 8.48 7.48
C VAL A 167 -7.57 7.91 8.61
N THR A 168 -7.25 6.69 9.03
CA THR A 168 -7.87 6.06 10.21
C THR A 168 -6.94 6.20 11.41
N VAL A 169 -7.43 6.72 12.53
CA VAL A 169 -6.66 6.78 13.79
C VAL A 169 -7.10 5.63 14.71
N LYS A 170 -6.15 4.87 15.23
CA LYS A 170 -6.38 3.72 16.12
C LYS A 170 -5.69 3.94 17.46
N ASN A 171 -6.26 3.43 18.55
CA ASN A 171 -5.72 3.57 19.90
C ASN A 171 -5.33 5.03 20.22
N GLU A 172 -6.20 5.97 19.84
CA GLU A 172 -6.08 7.44 19.98
C GLU A 172 -4.95 8.13 19.19
N HIS A 173 -3.85 7.46 18.83
CA HIS A 173 -2.65 8.10 18.26
C HIS A 173 -2.04 7.43 17.02
N ASN A 174 -2.41 6.19 16.68
CA ASN A 174 -1.84 5.49 15.53
C ASN A 174 -2.62 5.85 14.26
N ALA A 175 -2.18 6.90 13.57
CA ALA A 175 -2.72 7.30 12.28
C ALA A 175 -2.16 6.42 11.15
N GLU A 176 -3.05 5.80 10.37
CA GLU A 176 -2.72 5.03 9.18
C GLU A 176 -3.39 5.64 7.94
N VAL A 177 -2.66 5.69 6.83
CA VAL A 177 -3.18 6.18 5.54
C VAL A 177 -3.60 5.00 4.68
N GLN A 178 -4.85 5.05 4.22
CA GLN A 178 -5.48 4.09 3.32
C GLN A 178 -5.85 4.79 2.00
N SER A 179 -6.12 4.06 0.92
CA SER A 179 -6.53 4.63 -0.37
C SER A 179 -7.66 3.85 -1.06
N PHE A 180 -8.20 4.41 -2.13
CA PHE A 180 -9.01 3.71 -3.13
C PHE A 180 -8.29 3.80 -4.49
N THR A 181 -8.21 2.69 -5.24
CA THR A 181 -7.49 2.65 -6.52
C THR A 181 -8.38 2.86 -7.75
N GLU A 182 -9.68 2.62 -7.64
CA GLU A 182 -10.64 2.78 -8.75
C GLU A 182 -11.65 3.89 -8.47
N MET A 183 -11.54 4.96 -9.25
CA MET A 183 -12.46 6.10 -9.20
C MET A 183 -12.65 6.67 -10.60
N SER A 184 -13.82 7.25 -10.81
CA SER A 184 -14.17 7.98 -12.03
C SER A 184 -14.88 9.28 -11.66
N ALA A 185 -14.72 10.32 -12.47
CA ALA A 185 -15.51 11.53 -12.32
C ALA A 185 -15.89 12.06 -13.70
N SER A 186 -17.01 12.78 -13.75
CA SER A 186 -17.50 13.48 -14.93
C SER A 186 -18.01 14.86 -14.54
N ILE A 187 -17.80 15.86 -15.40
CA ILE A 187 -18.45 17.17 -15.31
C ILE A 187 -19.14 17.44 -16.64
N ASN A 188 -20.43 17.74 -16.63
CA ASN A 188 -21.16 18.11 -17.85
C ASN A 188 -21.00 19.60 -18.22
N GLU A 189 -21.53 19.98 -19.38
CA GLU A 189 -21.48 21.37 -19.90
C GLU A 189 -22.14 22.40 -18.97
N GLN A 190 -23.03 21.97 -18.08
CA GLN A 190 -23.72 22.80 -17.10
C GLN A 190 -22.95 22.90 -15.77
N GLY A 191 -21.79 22.25 -15.64
CA GLY A 191 -20.98 22.22 -14.42
C GLY A 191 -21.46 21.25 -13.33
N MET A 192 -22.47 20.41 -13.61
CA MET A 192 -22.83 19.33 -12.70
C MET A 192 -21.72 18.28 -12.73
N ALA A 193 -21.09 18.07 -11.57
CA ALA A 193 -20.01 17.15 -11.37
C ALA A 193 -20.48 15.93 -10.56
N THR A 194 -19.98 14.76 -10.93
CA THR A 194 -20.17 13.51 -10.20
C THR A 194 -18.82 12.82 -10.08
N LEU A 195 -18.42 12.48 -8.86
CA LEU A 195 -17.32 11.57 -8.55
C LEU A 195 -17.94 10.25 -8.08
N ALA A 196 -17.45 9.14 -8.59
CA ALA A 196 -17.84 7.78 -8.22
C ALA A 196 -16.57 7.01 -7.82
N ILE A 197 -16.62 6.32 -6.68
CA ILE A 197 -15.52 5.52 -6.14
C ILE A 197 -16.04 4.10 -5.95
N ASP A 198 -15.32 3.12 -6.49
CA ASP A 198 -15.60 1.70 -6.21
C ASP A 198 -14.98 1.34 -4.86
N LEU A 199 -15.82 1.01 -3.88
CA LEU A 199 -15.39 0.66 -2.54
C LEU A 199 -14.68 -0.70 -2.48
N ASN A 200 -14.85 -1.56 -3.50
CA ASN A 200 -14.06 -2.78 -3.65
C ASN A 200 -12.58 -2.51 -3.94
N SER A 201 -12.24 -1.28 -4.37
CA SER A 201 -10.87 -0.84 -4.63
C SER A 201 -10.13 -0.31 -3.40
N VAL A 202 -10.70 -0.47 -2.19
CA VAL A 202 -10.01 -0.09 -0.95
C VAL A 202 -8.69 -0.85 -0.80
N ALA A 203 -7.62 -0.09 -0.56
CA ALA A 203 -6.26 -0.58 -0.43
C ALA A 203 -5.63 -0.01 0.85
N THR A 204 -5.35 -0.89 1.80
CA THR A 204 -4.71 -0.57 3.08
C THR A 204 -3.31 -1.17 3.23
N ASN A 205 -2.78 -1.76 2.16
CA ASN A 205 -1.56 -2.59 2.13
C ASN A 205 -1.62 -3.83 3.04
N ILE A 206 -2.82 -4.24 3.50
CA ILE A 206 -3.04 -5.42 4.33
C ILE A 206 -4.30 -6.13 3.81
N ALA A 207 -4.13 -7.16 2.99
CA ALA A 207 -5.24 -7.80 2.26
C ALA A 207 -6.39 -8.28 3.17
N ILE A 208 -6.09 -8.87 4.33
CA ILE A 208 -7.13 -9.29 5.31
C ILE A 208 -7.91 -8.10 5.88
N ARG A 209 -7.31 -6.91 5.96
CA ARG A 209 -7.99 -5.68 6.37
C ARG A 209 -8.80 -5.09 5.22
N ASP A 210 -8.33 -5.22 3.99
CA ASP A 210 -9.07 -4.82 2.79
C ASP A 210 -10.36 -5.65 2.66
N GLY A 211 -10.29 -6.98 2.85
CA GLY A 211 -11.48 -7.85 2.92
C GLY A 211 -12.43 -7.46 4.05
N ARG A 212 -11.92 -7.32 5.28
CA ARG A 212 -12.73 -6.88 6.43
C ARG A 212 -13.38 -5.50 6.23
N LEU A 213 -12.73 -4.56 5.54
CA LEU A 213 -13.33 -3.25 5.21
C LEU A 213 -14.45 -3.37 4.18
N LYS A 214 -14.27 -4.22 3.17
CA LYS A 214 -15.29 -4.50 2.14
C LYS A 214 -16.52 -5.16 2.76
N GLU A 215 -16.33 -6.23 3.51
CA GLU A 215 -17.39 -7.04 4.11
C GLU A 215 -18.08 -6.35 5.29
N LEU A 216 -17.31 -5.85 6.27
CA LEU A 216 -17.81 -5.52 7.61
C LEU A 216 -18.05 -4.03 7.84
N LEU A 217 -17.52 -3.15 6.97
CA LEU A 217 -17.69 -1.69 7.09
C LEU A 217 -18.46 -1.10 5.90
N PHE A 218 -17.99 -1.35 4.68
CA PHE A 218 -18.62 -0.78 3.49
C PHE A 218 -19.80 -1.61 2.97
N GLU A 219 -19.83 -2.92 3.27
CA GLU A 219 -20.81 -3.90 2.77
C GLU A 219 -20.86 -3.95 1.23
N THR A 220 -19.69 -4.07 0.58
CA THR A 220 -19.54 -3.81 -0.88
C THR A 220 -20.25 -4.80 -1.79
N ASP A 221 -20.64 -5.98 -1.29
CA ASP A 221 -21.54 -6.91 -2.00
C ASP A 221 -22.94 -6.31 -2.24
N ILE A 222 -23.35 -5.37 -1.38
CA ILE A 222 -24.65 -4.69 -1.42
C ILE A 222 -24.48 -3.24 -1.90
N LEU A 223 -23.44 -2.57 -1.40
CA LEU A 223 -23.17 -1.15 -1.59
C LEU A 223 -21.77 -0.91 -2.19
N PRO A 224 -21.48 -1.39 -3.41
CA PRO A 224 -20.15 -1.29 -4.02
C PRO A 224 -19.68 0.14 -4.30
N MET A 225 -20.59 1.13 -4.43
CA MET A 225 -20.24 2.47 -4.91
C MET A 225 -20.51 3.58 -3.88
N LEU A 226 -19.53 4.47 -3.73
CA LEU A 226 -19.69 5.80 -3.13
C LEU A 226 -19.84 6.84 -4.24
N TYR A 227 -20.75 7.81 -4.06
CA TYR A 227 -20.94 8.91 -5.00
C TYR A 227 -20.90 10.28 -4.33
N LEU A 228 -20.23 11.26 -4.94
CA LEU A 228 -20.30 12.67 -4.57
C LEU A 228 -20.86 13.47 -5.76
N LYS A 229 -22.02 14.11 -5.59
CA LYS A 229 -22.62 15.03 -6.57
C LYS A 229 -22.38 16.46 -6.13
N THR A 230 -21.87 17.33 -7.01
CA THR A 230 -21.66 18.76 -6.70
C THR A 230 -21.84 19.64 -7.94
N GLN A 231 -22.10 20.92 -7.74
CA GLN A 231 -22.14 21.92 -8.81
C GLN A 231 -20.83 22.71 -8.83
N ILE A 232 -20.20 22.82 -10.00
CA ILE A 232 -18.99 23.59 -10.24
C ILE A 232 -19.33 24.85 -11.04
N ASP A 233 -18.79 26.00 -10.64
CA ASP A 233 -18.82 27.23 -11.44
C ASP A 233 -17.70 27.17 -12.51
N LEU A 234 -18.03 26.59 -13.66
CA LEU A 234 -17.13 26.53 -14.82
C LEU A 234 -16.75 27.92 -15.37
N GLU A 235 -17.54 28.96 -15.12
CA GLU A 235 -17.21 30.33 -15.53
C GLU A 235 -16.11 30.92 -14.63
N SER A 236 -16.00 30.49 -13.37
CA SER A 236 -14.87 30.85 -12.50
C SER A 236 -13.59 30.10 -12.89
N VAL A 237 -13.68 28.79 -13.11
CA VAL A 237 -12.52 27.92 -13.45
C VAL A 237 -11.96 28.27 -14.83
N SER A 238 -12.81 28.55 -15.82
CA SER A 238 -12.37 28.91 -17.17
C SER A 238 -11.55 30.20 -17.22
N LYS A 239 -11.86 31.18 -16.36
CA LYS A 239 -11.14 32.47 -16.26
C LYS A 239 -9.74 32.37 -15.64
N LEU A 240 -9.38 31.24 -15.03
CA LEU A 240 -8.01 31.02 -14.59
C LEU A 240 -7.06 31.00 -15.80
N ALA A 241 -5.92 31.67 -15.66
CA ALA A 241 -4.81 31.49 -16.59
C ALA A 241 -4.18 30.09 -16.39
N VAL A 242 -3.53 29.55 -17.42
CA VAL A 242 -2.74 28.33 -17.26
C VAL A 242 -1.60 28.57 -16.27
N GLY A 243 -1.43 27.67 -15.31
CA GLY A 243 -0.53 27.81 -14.16
C GLY A 243 -1.10 28.61 -12.99
N GLN A 244 -2.30 29.20 -13.11
CA GLN A 244 -2.97 29.88 -12.01
C GLN A 244 -3.76 28.89 -11.16
N SER A 245 -3.81 29.15 -9.85
CA SER A 245 -4.62 28.41 -8.89
C SER A 245 -5.66 29.29 -8.20
N GLN A 246 -6.71 28.66 -7.68
CA GLN A 246 -7.75 29.28 -6.85
C GLN A 246 -8.30 28.28 -5.85
N VAL A 247 -8.52 28.71 -4.61
CA VAL A 247 -9.31 27.95 -3.64
C VAL A 247 -10.79 28.25 -3.87
N ILE A 248 -11.61 27.19 -3.98
CA ILE A 248 -13.07 27.29 -4.06
C ILE A 248 -13.71 26.40 -2.98
N THR A 249 -14.89 26.80 -2.52
CA THR A 249 -15.72 25.95 -1.65
C THR A 249 -16.72 25.21 -2.53
N LEU A 250 -16.64 23.88 -2.55
CA LEU A 250 -17.64 23.01 -3.16
C LEU A 250 -18.62 22.55 -2.09
N SER A 251 -19.91 22.60 -2.41
CA SER A 251 -20.98 21.98 -1.62
C SER A 251 -21.73 20.99 -2.50
N GLY A 252 -22.08 19.84 -1.94
CA GLY A 252 -22.67 18.75 -2.69
C GLY A 252 -23.19 17.65 -1.77
N ASP A 253 -23.77 16.60 -2.35
CA ASP A 253 -24.31 15.46 -1.60
C ASP A 253 -23.37 14.27 -1.73
N LEU A 254 -22.85 13.80 -0.59
CA LEU A 254 -22.12 12.55 -0.48
C LEU A 254 -23.12 11.43 -0.17
N LEU A 255 -23.09 10.39 -1.00
CA LEU A 255 -23.79 9.13 -0.80
C LEU A 255 -22.74 8.05 -0.49
N LEU A 256 -22.78 7.53 0.73
CA LEU A 256 -21.90 6.47 1.24
C LEU A 256 -22.73 5.56 2.16
N HIS A 257 -22.50 4.24 2.06
CA HIS A 257 -23.12 3.22 2.93
C HIS A 257 -24.66 3.33 3.04
N GLY A 258 -25.32 3.62 1.92
CA GLY A 258 -26.78 3.72 1.87
C GLY A 258 -27.35 4.94 2.61
N VAL A 259 -26.52 5.97 2.87
CA VAL A 259 -26.94 7.24 3.49
C VAL A 259 -26.45 8.41 2.64
N SER A 260 -27.34 9.36 2.35
CA SER A 260 -26.99 10.61 1.68
C SER A 260 -26.91 11.77 2.68
N LYS A 261 -25.82 12.55 2.64
CA LYS A 261 -25.60 13.73 3.48
C LYS A 261 -25.01 14.89 2.67
N PRO A 262 -25.39 16.14 2.98
CA PRO A 262 -24.72 17.30 2.44
C PRO A 262 -23.29 17.39 2.99
N LEU A 263 -22.33 17.58 2.09
CA LEU A 263 -20.91 17.74 2.35
C LEU A 263 -20.43 19.10 1.83
N THR A 264 -19.46 19.71 2.51
CA THR A 264 -18.78 20.91 2.01
C THR A 264 -17.27 20.75 2.15
N ALA A 265 -16.54 21.07 1.08
CA ALA A 265 -15.09 20.92 0.99
C ALA A 265 -14.47 22.21 0.42
N GLU A 266 -13.39 22.68 1.04
CA GLU A 266 -12.50 23.66 0.40
C GLU A 266 -11.48 22.91 -0.47
N VAL A 267 -11.42 23.25 -1.74
CA VAL A 267 -10.54 22.61 -2.73
C VAL A 267 -9.67 23.63 -3.44
N LEU A 268 -8.43 23.25 -3.73
CA LEU A 268 -7.52 24.00 -4.58
C LEU A 268 -7.70 23.51 -6.01
N VAL A 269 -8.10 24.41 -6.91
CA VAL A 269 -8.14 24.16 -8.35
C VAL A 269 -6.92 24.80 -8.99
N VAL A 270 -6.18 24.04 -9.80
CA VAL A 270 -5.03 24.49 -10.59
C VAL A 270 -5.31 24.20 -12.05
N LYS A 271 -5.21 25.21 -12.93
CA LYS A 271 -5.41 25.02 -14.37
C LYS A 271 -4.08 24.66 -15.04
N ASN A 272 -3.93 23.42 -15.49
CA ASN A 272 -2.68 22.89 -16.03
C ASN A 272 -2.51 23.19 -17.53
N SER A 273 -3.61 23.22 -18.27
CA SER A 273 -3.67 23.62 -19.68
C SER A 273 -5.07 24.15 -20.01
N ALA A 274 -5.39 24.40 -21.28
CA ALA A 274 -6.76 24.74 -21.68
C ALA A 274 -7.76 23.61 -21.36
N GLY A 275 -7.35 22.35 -21.58
CA GLY A 275 -8.17 21.15 -21.38
C GLY A 275 -7.72 20.25 -20.20
N SER A 276 -7.01 20.79 -19.21
CA SER A 276 -6.54 20.01 -18.06
C SER A 276 -6.52 20.85 -16.78
N ALA A 277 -7.02 20.29 -15.69
CA ALA A 277 -7.02 20.92 -14.37
C ALA A 277 -6.81 19.88 -13.26
N THR A 278 -6.09 20.26 -12.21
CA THR A 278 -5.98 19.47 -10.97
C THR A 278 -6.90 20.06 -9.91
N VAL A 279 -7.65 19.21 -9.21
CA VAL A 279 -8.49 19.60 -8.07
C VAL A 279 -8.06 18.80 -6.85
N SER A 280 -7.58 19.47 -5.81
CA SER A 280 -7.12 18.81 -4.57
C SER A 280 -7.79 19.37 -3.33
N SER A 281 -7.87 18.56 -2.27
CA SER A 281 -8.37 18.99 -0.96
C SER A 281 -7.46 20.09 -0.39
N PHE A 282 -7.99 21.31 -0.20
CA PHE A 282 -7.25 22.44 0.41
C PHE A 282 -7.22 22.34 1.94
N LYS A 283 -8.23 21.67 2.51
CA LYS A 283 -8.22 21.17 3.90
C LYS A 283 -8.70 19.72 3.89
N PRO A 284 -8.34 18.91 4.91
CA PRO A 284 -8.86 17.55 5.01
C PRO A 284 -10.39 17.58 5.09
N VAL A 285 -11.06 16.80 4.26
CA VAL A 285 -12.51 16.63 4.32
C VAL A 285 -12.79 15.58 5.39
N VAL A 286 -13.27 16.00 6.56
CA VAL A 286 -13.57 15.09 7.66
C VAL A 286 -14.92 14.44 7.43
N ILE A 287 -14.92 13.11 7.28
CA ILE A 287 -16.12 12.27 7.23
C ILE A 287 -16.29 11.61 8.61
N ASN A 288 -17.49 11.62 9.19
CA ASN A 288 -17.77 10.95 10.45
C ASN A 288 -18.54 9.64 10.20
N SER A 289 -18.12 8.53 10.81
CA SER A 289 -18.81 7.23 10.70
C SER A 289 -20.27 7.31 11.16
N THR A 290 -20.59 8.15 12.14
CA THR A 290 -21.97 8.32 12.64
C THR A 290 -22.91 8.91 11.59
N ASP A 291 -22.40 9.77 10.70
CA ASP A 291 -23.20 10.45 9.68
C ASP A 291 -23.64 9.50 8.56
N PHE A 292 -22.91 8.40 8.37
CA PHE A 292 -23.16 7.40 7.34
C PHE A 292 -23.46 6.01 7.91
N GLU A 293 -23.82 5.93 9.20
CA GLU A 293 -24.19 4.68 9.91
C GLU A 293 -23.09 3.60 9.97
N LEU A 294 -21.83 3.98 9.73
CA LEU A 294 -20.68 3.09 9.68
C LEU A 294 -20.14 2.65 11.05
N SER A 295 -20.60 3.26 12.15
CA SER A 295 -20.05 3.01 13.50
C SER A 295 -20.21 1.56 13.97
N GLY A 296 -21.25 0.84 13.53
CA GLY A 296 -21.43 -0.58 13.85
C GLY A 296 -20.34 -1.47 13.22
N GLY A 297 -20.03 -1.24 11.94
CA GLY A 297 -18.92 -1.91 11.26
C GLY A 297 -17.56 -1.52 11.84
N LEU A 298 -17.39 -0.25 12.23
CA LEU A 298 -16.18 0.24 12.88
C LEU A 298 -15.91 -0.47 14.22
N GLU A 299 -16.95 -0.73 15.00
CA GLU A 299 -16.86 -1.44 16.27
C GLU A 299 -16.53 -2.93 16.08
N VAL A 300 -17.12 -3.59 15.08
CA VAL A 300 -16.74 -4.97 14.69
C VAL A 300 -15.27 -5.02 14.27
N LEU A 301 -14.79 -4.06 13.47
CA LEU A 301 -13.38 -3.95 13.09
C LEU A 301 -12.46 -3.71 14.30
N ARG A 302 -12.87 -2.86 15.26
CA ARG A 302 -12.14 -2.61 16.51
C ARG A 302 -11.98 -3.91 17.31
N ALA A 303 -13.07 -4.64 17.50
CA ALA A 303 -13.08 -5.90 18.23
C ALA A 303 -12.22 -6.98 17.55
N LEU A 304 -12.42 -7.22 16.24
CA LEU A 304 -11.66 -8.21 15.45
C LEU A 304 -10.16 -7.89 15.29
N ALA A 305 -9.75 -6.64 15.56
CA ALA A 305 -8.35 -6.22 15.56
C ALA A 305 -7.77 -6.07 16.98
N GLY A 306 -8.53 -6.36 18.04
CA GLY A 306 -8.09 -6.25 19.43
C GLY A 306 -7.71 -4.81 19.86
N LEU A 307 -8.32 -3.80 19.25
CA LEU A 307 -7.97 -2.40 19.45
C LEU A 307 -8.75 -1.78 20.62
N MET A 308 -8.16 -0.82 21.32
CA MET A 308 -8.87 -0.04 22.35
C MET A 308 -9.88 0.92 21.73
N SER A 309 -9.54 1.52 20.58
CA SER A 309 -10.41 2.43 19.84
C SER A 309 -10.03 2.51 18.36
N ILE A 310 -11.02 2.82 17.52
CA ILE A 310 -10.81 3.39 16.18
C ILE A 310 -11.59 4.71 16.16
N GLY A 311 -10.99 5.78 15.63
CA GLY A 311 -11.63 7.09 15.57
C GLY A 311 -12.74 7.14 14.52
N GLU A 312 -13.90 7.66 14.92
CA GLU A 312 -15.08 7.85 14.05
C GLU A 312 -14.89 8.96 13.00
N ALA A 313 -14.06 9.97 13.32
CA ALA A 313 -13.72 11.05 12.41
C ALA A 313 -12.53 10.66 11.51
N VAL A 314 -12.79 10.54 10.21
CA VAL A 314 -11.86 10.10 9.16
C VAL A 314 -11.52 11.29 8.25
N PRO A 315 -10.30 11.86 8.33
CA PRO A 315 -9.84 12.88 7.39
C PRO A 315 -9.56 12.27 6.01
N VAL A 316 -10.21 12.81 4.98
CA VAL A 316 -10.03 12.44 3.57
C VAL A 316 -9.24 13.52 2.83
N TYR A 317 -8.31 13.09 2.00
CA TYR A 317 -7.44 13.90 1.15
C TYR A 317 -7.52 13.40 -0.29
N PHE A 318 -7.48 14.30 -1.26
CA PHE A 318 -7.48 13.90 -2.67
C PHE A 318 -6.69 14.86 -3.54
N GLN A 319 -6.24 14.33 -4.68
CA GLN A 319 -5.77 15.08 -5.82
C GLN A 319 -6.34 14.40 -7.07
N LEU A 320 -7.29 15.07 -7.71
CA LEU A 320 -8.01 14.58 -8.88
C LEU A 320 -7.49 15.28 -10.14
N GLN A 321 -7.09 14.50 -11.14
CA GLN A 321 -6.66 15.02 -12.43
C GLN A 321 -7.83 14.98 -13.41
N LEU A 322 -8.33 16.14 -13.79
CA LEU A 322 -9.43 16.30 -14.74
C LEU A 322 -8.90 16.69 -16.13
N GLU A 323 -9.53 16.14 -17.16
CA GLU A 323 -9.20 16.36 -18.57
C GLU A 323 -10.50 16.67 -19.34
N ALA A 324 -10.45 17.67 -20.22
CA ALA A 324 -11.57 18.06 -21.06
C ALA A 324 -11.69 17.11 -22.24
N SER A 325 -12.90 16.61 -22.51
CA SER A 325 -13.19 15.64 -23.57
C SER A 325 -14.61 15.87 -24.08
N GLU A 326 -14.78 15.96 -25.40
CA GLU A 326 -16.12 16.08 -25.99
C GLU A 326 -16.94 14.78 -25.82
N ASP A 327 -16.23 13.65 -25.72
CA ASP A 327 -16.76 12.30 -25.54
C ASP A 327 -17.06 11.95 -24.07
N ALA A 328 -16.62 12.76 -23.10
CA ALA A 328 -16.88 12.52 -21.68
C ALA A 328 -18.38 12.41 -21.39
N MET A 329 -18.84 11.23 -20.98
CA MET A 329 -20.24 10.99 -20.66
C MET A 329 -20.50 11.30 -19.18
N PRO A 330 -21.64 11.96 -18.82
CA PRO A 330 -22.01 12.13 -17.43
C PRO A 330 -22.22 10.76 -16.77
N ILE A 331 -21.59 10.51 -15.62
CA ILE A 331 -21.79 9.30 -14.83
C ILE A 331 -23.27 9.21 -14.45
N GLN A 332 -23.93 8.15 -14.92
CA GLN A 332 -25.33 7.89 -14.60
C GLN A 332 -25.40 7.24 -13.23
N ILE A 333 -26.02 7.93 -12.28
CA ILE A 333 -26.36 7.38 -10.97
C ILE A 333 -27.82 6.93 -11.03
N ALA A 334 -28.08 5.73 -10.50
CA ALA A 334 -29.40 5.13 -10.52
C ALA A 334 -30.46 6.03 -9.84
N ALA A 335 -31.72 5.89 -10.26
CA ALA A 335 -32.81 6.67 -9.69
C ALA A 335 -33.10 6.21 -8.26
N THR A 336 -33.23 7.17 -7.34
CA THR A 336 -33.61 6.92 -5.94
C THR A 336 -34.93 6.15 -5.87
N PRO A 337 -34.98 4.97 -5.22
CA PRO A 337 -36.21 4.22 -5.02
C PRO A 337 -37.20 4.94 -4.12
N ALA A 338 -38.47 4.57 -4.24
CA ALA A 338 -39.50 4.98 -3.28
C ALA A 338 -39.27 4.26 -1.94
N ALA A 339 -39.49 4.95 -0.83
CA ALA A 339 -39.32 4.38 0.50
C ALA A 339 -40.38 3.29 0.78
N PRO A 340 -40.00 2.10 1.27
CA PRO A 340 -40.95 1.06 1.64
C PRO A 340 -41.74 1.46 2.89
N ALA A 341 -42.99 1.00 2.98
CA ALA A 341 -43.86 1.29 4.11
C ALA A 341 -44.10 0.03 4.96
N ILE A 342 -43.51 -0.03 6.16
CA ILE A 342 -43.72 -1.19 7.06
C ILE A 342 -45.20 -1.34 7.43
N VAL A 343 -45.67 -2.59 7.36
CA VAL A 343 -47.03 -3.02 7.70
C VAL A 343 -47.09 -3.54 9.14
N GLY A 344 -46.03 -4.19 9.60
CA GLY A 344 -45.89 -4.67 10.98
C GLY A 344 -44.75 -5.68 11.14
N GLY A 345 -44.52 -6.12 12.37
CA GLY A 345 -43.61 -7.21 12.68
C GLY A 345 -44.25 -8.21 13.65
N THR A 346 -43.81 -9.46 13.61
CA THR A 346 -44.36 -10.57 14.42
C THR A 346 -43.23 -11.45 14.96
N TYR A 347 -43.34 -11.91 16.20
CA TYR A 347 -42.39 -12.82 16.82
C TYR A 347 -42.93 -14.26 16.92
N THR A 348 -42.07 -15.25 16.63
CA THR A 348 -42.36 -16.68 16.78
C THR A 348 -41.43 -17.29 17.84
N ALA A 349 -41.92 -17.34 19.09
CA ALA A 349 -41.14 -17.84 20.23
C ALA A 349 -40.59 -19.26 20.06
N ALA A 350 -41.32 -20.14 19.38
CA ALA A 350 -40.91 -21.54 19.16
C ALA A 350 -39.63 -21.69 18.31
N THR A 351 -39.24 -20.66 17.56
CA THR A 351 -38.05 -20.63 16.70
C THR A 351 -37.17 -19.40 16.95
N MET A 352 -37.46 -18.60 17.98
CA MET A 352 -36.81 -17.30 18.26
C MET A 352 -36.70 -16.39 17.02
N THR A 353 -37.73 -16.40 16.16
CA THR A 353 -37.71 -15.69 14.86
C THR A 353 -38.58 -14.44 14.90
N SER A 354 -38.02 -13.30 14.52
CA SER A 354 -38.75 -12.05 14.26
C SER A 354 -38.98 -11.90 12.76
N THR A 355 -40.21 -11.65 12.32
CA THR A 355 -40.54 -11.41 10.90
C THR A 355 -41.05 -9.99 10.72
N VAL A 356 -40.40 -9.21 9.86
CA VAL A 356 -40.79 -7.84 9.49
C VAL A 356 -41.45 -7.86 8.12
N ASN A 357 -42.58 -7.17 7.96
CA ASN A 357 -43.37 -7.12 6.73
C ASN A 357 -43.58 -5.67 6.28
N TRP A 358 -43.46 -5.39 4.98
CA TRP A 358 -43.63 -4.06 4.39
C TRP A 358 -44.41 -4.10 3.07
N GLN A 359 -44.98 -2.96 2.71
CA GLN A 359 -45.42 -2.67 1.35
C GLN A 359 -44.22 -2.19 0.55
N ASP A 360 -43.99 -2.87 -0.57
CA ASP A 360 -43.21 -2.32 -1.65
C ASP A 360 -43.99 -1.16 -2.30
N LEU A 361 -43.33 -0.02 -2.45
CA LEU A 361 -43.85 1.20 -3.09
C LEU A 361 -42.96 1.63 -4.26
N SER A 362 -41.92 0.85 -4.56
CA SER A 362 -40.92 1.08 -5.59
C SER A 362 -41.23 0.23 -6.83
N ASP A 363 -40.67 0.63 -7.98
CA ASP A 363 -40.72 -0.09 -9.25
C ASP A 363 -39.34 -0.16 -9.94
N ASN A 364 -38.28 0.28 -9.24
CA ASN A 364 -36.93 0.45 -9.78
C ASN A 364 -35.83 -0.06 -8.83
N GLU A 365 -36.19 -0.75 -7.74
CA GLU A 365 -35.27 -1.30 -6.77
C GLU A 365 -34.63 -2.60 -7.28
N THR A 366 -33.35 -2.79 -6.95
CA THR A 366 -32.64 -4.05 -7.10
C THR A 366 -32.83 -4.97 -5.88
N GLY A 367 -33.24 -4.41 -4.74
CA GLY A 367 -33.55 -5.16 -3.53
C GLY A 367 -33.84 -4.26 -2.32
N PHE A 368 -33.99 -4.90 -1.16
CA PHE A 368 -34.19 -4.22 0.12
C PHE A 368 -33.10 -4.60 1.12
N MET A 369 -32.66 -3.61 1.89
CA MET A 369 -31.77 -3.76 3.03
C MET A 369 -32.60 -3.60 4.32
N ILE A 370 -32.51 -4.60 5.21
CA ILE A 370 -33.19 -4.61 6.50
C ILE A 370 -32.16 -4.22 7.56
N LYS A 371 -32.39 -3.09 8.23
CA LYS A 371 -31.54 -2.62 9.34
C LYS A 371 -32.24 -2.85 10.68
N ARG A 372 -31.49 -3.38 11.65
CA ARG A 372 -31.88 -3.54 13.07
C ARG A 372 -31.07 -2.60 13.95
N MET A 373 -31.68 -2.08 15.01
CA MET A 373 -30.99 -1.31 16.05
C MET A 373 -30.19 -2.26 16.95
N SER A 374 -28.90 -1.98 17.18
CA SER A 374 -28.08 -2.70 18.16
C SER A 374 -28.37 -2.25 19.59
N ASN A 375 -27.94 -3.05 20.57
CA ASN A 375 -28.02 -2.71 22.00
C ASN A 375 -27.27 -1.40 22.34
N ASP A 376 -26.22 -1.08 21.57
CA ASP A 376 -25.40 0.13 21.70
C ASP A 376 -25.92 1.30 20.84
N SER A 377 -27.16 1.21 20.35
CA SER A 377 -27.89 2.29 19.65
C SER A 377 -27.30 2.71 18.28
N TYR A 378 -26.59 1.81 17.58
CA TYR A 378 -26.24 1.98 16.16
C TYR A 378 -27.01 1.01 15.25
N TRP A 379 -27.29 1.42 14.01
CA TRP A 379 -28.00 0.56 13.06
C TRP A 379 -27.03 -0.43 12.41
N GLN A 380 -27.47 -1.68 12.25
CA GLN A 380 -26.73 -2.73 11.54
C GLN A 380 -27.63 -3.35 10.49
N THR A 381 -27.07 -3.67 9.32
CA THR A 381 -27.72 -4.54 8.35
C THR A 381 -27.81 -5.96 8.93
N VAL A 382 -29.01 -6.51 9.03
CA VAL A 382 -29.22 -7.91 9.46
C VAL A 382 -29.47 -8.85 8.28
N GLY A 383 -29.89 -8.30 7.14
CA GLY A 383 -29.99 -9.03 5.89
C GLY A 383 -30.50 -8.18 4.74
N THR A 384 -30.49 -8.78 3.56
CA THR A 384 -31.05 -8.24 2.33
C THR A 384 -32.04 -9.22 1.71
N VAL A 385 -32.94 -8.70 0.89
CA VAL A 385 -33.83 -9.49 0.04
C VAL A 385 -33.88 -8.89 -1.36
N ALA A 386 -34.21 -9.71 -2.36
CA ALA A 386 -34.34 -9.27 -3.74
C ALA A 386 -35.50 -8.27 -3.95
N ALA A 387 -35.51 -7.62 -5.12
CA ALA A 387 -36.60 -6.75 -5.57
C ALA A 387 -37.98 -7.41 -5.41
N ASN A 388 -39.02 -6.60 -5.20
CA ASN A 388 -40.42 -7.04 -5.01
C ASN A 388 -40.69 -7.98 -3.79
N GLN A 389 -39.69 -8.24 -2.93
CA GLN A 389 -39.89 -8.95 -1.66
C GLN A 389 -40.50 -8.01 -0.61
N THR A 390 -41.38 -8.55 0.23
CA THR A 390 -42.21 -7.78 1.18
C THR A 390 -42.13 -8.29 2.62
N SER A 391 -41.25 -9.26 2.89
CA SER A 391 -41.03 -9.83 4.22
C SER A 391 -39.59 -10.30 4.41
N TYR A 392 -39.07 -10.20 5.62
CA TYR A 392 -37.77 -10.77 6.04
C TYR A 392 -37.90 -11.40 7.43
N SER A 393 -37.22 -12.52 7.66
CA SER A 393 -37.20 -13.25 8.94
C SER A 393 -35.80 -13.23 9.54
N ASP A 394 -35.67 -12.59 10.70
CA ASP A 394 -34.46 -12.44 11.51
C ASP A 394 -34.44 -13.51 12.62
N GLN A 395 -33.29 -14.15 12.83
CA GLN A 395 -33.09 -15.14 13.89
C GLN A 395 -32.45 -14.45 15.10
N LEU A 396 -33.14 -14.46 16.23
CA LEU A 396 -32.73 -13.76 17.43
C LEU A 396 -31.89 -14.64 18.36
N ASP A 397 -30.87 -14.04 18.98
CA ASP A 397 -29.97 -14.64 19.95
C ASP A 397 -30.43 -14.46 21.41
N ALA A 398 -31.37 -13.54 21.65
CA ALA A 398 -31.98 -13.27 22.95
C ALA A 398 -33.44 -12.79 22.83
N GLU A 399 -34.15 -12.77 23.96
CA GLU A 399 -35.44 -12.07 24.12
C GLU A 399 -35.20 -10.58 24.45
N GLY A 400 -36.03 -9.68 23.91
CA GLY A 400 -35.96 -8.23 24.09
C GLY A 400 -36.91 -7.47 23.14
N GLU A 401 -36.80 -6.14 23.14
CA GLU A 401 -37.42 -5.28 22.12
C GLU A 401 -36.44 -5.06 20.95
N PHE A 402 -36.84 -5.40 19.73
CA PHE A 402 -35.99 -5.26 18.54
C PHE A 402 -36.59 -4.25 17.56
N ALA A 403 -35.87 -3.15 17.32
CA ALA A 403 -36.30 -2.09 16.41
C ALA A 403 -35.73 -2.31 15.00
N TYR A 404 -36.60 -2.27 13.98
CA TYR A 404 -36.27 -2.50 12.58
C TYR A 404 -36.73 -1.36 11.67
N ARG A 405 -36.03 -1.18 10.55
CA ARG A 405 -36.49 -0.40 9.39
C ARG A 405 -35.98 -1.03 8.10
N VAL A 406 -36.65 -0.73 7.00
CA VAL A 406 -36.33 -1.25 5.66
C VAL A 406 -35.94 -0.08 4.75
N VAL A 407 -34.94 -0.29 3.90
CA VAL A 407 -34.47 0.66 2.88
C VAL A 407 -34.53 -0.05 1.53
N ALA A 408 -35.15 0.56 0.53
CA ALA A 408 -35.10 0.08 -0.85
C ALA A 408 -33.79 0.56 -1.51
N LEU A 409 -33.15 -0.29 -2.30
CA LEU A 409 -31.86 -0.03 -2.95
C LEU A 409 -32.00 -0.16 -4.46
N ASN A 410 -31.38 0.74 -5.23
CA ASN A 410 -31.15 0.60 -6.68
C ASN A 410 -29.65 0.70 -6.94
N GLY A 411 -28.98 -0.46 -7.00
CA GLY A 411 -27.55 -0.55 -6.78
C GLY A 411 -27.19 0.04 -5.40
N SER A 412 -26.17 0.89 -5.33
CA SER A 412 -25.78 1.59 -4.09
C SER A 412 -26.63 2.83 -3.77
N VAL A 413 -27.74 3.09 -4.49
CA VAL A 413 -28.61 4.25 -4.27
C VAL A 413 -29.79 3.88 -3.36
N PRO A 414 -29.88 4.45 -2.14
CA PRO A 414 -30.93 4.15 -1.17
C PRO A 414 -32.18 5.01 -1.39
N SER A 415 -33.32 4.49 -0.94
CA SER A 415 -34.49 5.29 -0.59
C SER A 415 -34.30 6.00 0.77
N GLU A 416 -35.21 6.89 1.12
CA GLU A 416 -35.46 7.19 2.54
C GLU A 416 -35.84 5.89 3.27
N SER A 417 -35.48 5.75 4.55
CA SER A 417 -35.84 4.55 5.32
C SER A 417 -37.34 4.53 5.66
N SER A 418 -37.92 3.34 5.78
CA SER A 418 -39.26 3.16 6.34
C SER A 418 -39.39 3.79 7.73
N ALA A 419 -40.63 3.96 8.19
CA ALA A 419 -40.88 4.11 9.62
C ALA A 419 -40.27 2.92 10.41
N ILE A 420 -39.87 3.18 11.65
CA ILE A 420 -39.35 2.14 12.54
C ILE A 420 -40.52 1.31 13.09
N VAL A 421 -40.36 -0.01 13.12
CA VAL A 421 -41.22 -0.94 13.88
C VAL A 421 -40.42 -1.55 15.01
N VAL A 422 -41.06 -1.71 16.18
CA VAL A 422 -40.50 -2.47 17.29
C VAL A 422 -41.24 -3.81 17.36
N VAL A 423 -40.48 -4.90 17.43
CA VAL A 423 -41.00 -6.24 17.71
C VAL A 423 -40.59 -6.58 19.14
N ASP A 424 -41.56 -6.67 20.04
CA ASP A 424 -41.36 -7.18 21.39
C ASP A 424 -41.50 -8.71 21.38
N THR A 425 -40.65 -9.39 22.13
CA THR A 425 -40.67 -10.85 22.30
C THR A 425 -41.36 -11.31 23.58
N ALA A 426 -41.75 -10.40 24.48
CA ALA A 426 -42.39 -10.70 25.76
C ALA A 426 -43.92 -10.93 25.63
N GLU A 427 -44.32 -12.20 25.49
CA GLU A 427 -45.69 -12.75 25.63
C GLU A 427 -46.89 -11.83 25.31
N ASP A 428 -47.34 -11.83 24.06
CA ASP A 428 -48.73 -11.47 23.72
C ASP A 428 -49.66 -12.68 23.97
N GLY A 429 -49.90 -12.96 25.25
CA GLY A 429 -50.86 -13.95 25.72
C GLY A 429 -52.26 -13.36 25.90
N ASP A 430 -53.24 -13.89 25.15
CA ASP A 430 -54.69 -13.59 25.17
C ASP A 430 -55.21 -12.59 24.11
N GLY A 431 -55.24 -13.04 22.86
CA GLY A 431 -56.12 -12.49 21.81
C GLY A 431 -57.59 -12.85 22.06
N GLY A 432 -58.17 -12.27 23.11
CA GLY A 432 -59.54 -12.51 23.55
C GLY A 432 -60.61 -12.14 22.51
N THR A 433 -61.73 -12.86 22.56
CA THR A 433 -62.87 -12.73 21.64
C THR A 433 -63.61 -11.39 21.73
N ASP A 434 -63.74 -10.68 20.61
CA ASP A 434 -64.94 -9.85 20.32
C ASP A 434 -65.16 -9.78 18.80
N GLY A 435 -66.40 -9.95 18.32
CA GLY A 435 -66.63 -10.12 16.87
C GLY A 435 -67.95 -10.73 16.38
N GLY A 436 -69.09 -10.34 16.94
CA GLY A 436 -70.37 -10.14 16.23
C GLY A 436 -71.03 -11.26 15.39
N ASP A 437 -72.31 -11.53 15.69
CA ASP A 437 -73.20 -12.41 14.91
C ASP A 437 -73.28 -12.10 13.39
N GLY A 438 -73.27 -13.15 12.56
CA GLY A 438 -73.48 -13.08 11.11
C GLY A 438 -74.01 -14.39 10.52
N ASP A 439 -75.33 -14.49 10.36
CA ASP A 439 -76.05 -15.65 9.79
C ASP A 439 -75.85 -15.80 8.26
N GLY A 440 -75.83 -17.05 7.76
CA GLY A 440 -76.12 -17.33 6.33
C GLY A 440 -75.31 -18.39 5.58
N GLY A 441 -75.84 -19.63 5.50
CA GLY A 441 -76.10 -20.25 4.19
C GLY A 441 -75.08 -21.18 3.47
N THR A 442 -75.14 -22.48 3.83
CA THR A 442 -75.25 -23.66 2.91
C THR A 442 -74.27 -23.95 1.73
N GLY A 443 -73.74 -25.19 1.73
CA GLY A 443 -73.30 -25.95 0.54
C GLY A 443 -71.80 -26.31 0.54
N GLY A 444 -71.33 -27.56 0.38
CA GLY A 444 -72.00 -28.84 0.08
C GLY A 444 -71.52 -29.43 -1.26
N GLY A 445 -70.57 -30.38 -1.25
CA GLY A 445 -70.08 -31.06 -2.46
C GLY A 445 -68.99 -32.11 -2.20
N ASP A 446 -69.30 -33.37 -2.48
CA ASP A 446 -68.42 -34.56 -2.35
C ASP A 446 -67.41 -34.74 -3.51
N GLY A 447 -66.38 -35.55 -3.26
CA GLY A 447 -65.65 -36.33 -4.29
C GLY A 447 -64.13 -36.37 -4.11
N GLY A 448 -63.43 -37.50 -4.00
CA GLY A 448 -63.88 -38.90 -3.89
C GLY A 448 -63.10 -39.88 -4.80
N GLY A 449 -62.10 -40.55 -4.23
CA GLY A 449 -61.38 -41.72 -4.80
C GLY A 449 -60.26 -41.43 -5.82
N ASP A 450 -59.39 -42.39 -6.17
CA ASP A 450 -59.04 -43.70 -5.54
C ASP A 450 -57.83 -44.32 -6.31
N GLY A 451 -57.09 -45.26 -5.67
CA GLY A 451 -56.11 -46.16 -6.30
C GLY A 451 -54.64 -45.69 -6.26
N ASP A 452 -53.69 -46.34 -5.58
CA ASP A 452 -53.22 -47.75 -5.69
C ASP A 452 -52.54 -48.03 -7.06
N GLY A 453 -51.33 -48.56 -7.18
CA GLY A 453 -50.31 -49.05 -6.23
C GLY A 453 -49.23 -49.84 -7.01
N GLY A 454 -48.23 -50.44 -6.35
CA GLY A 454 -47.38 -51.47 -6.99
C GLY A 454 -45.87 -51.37 -6.79
N THR A 455 -45.27 -52.48 -6.35
CA THR A 455 -43.86 -52.62 -5.90
C THR A 455 -43.04 -53.60 -6.75
N GLY A 456 -41.71 -53.48 -6.71
CA GLY A 456 -40.74 -54.54 -7.07
C GLY A 456 -39.55 -54.01 -7.88
N GLY A 457 -38.28 -54.38 -7.67
CA GLY A 457 -37.69 -55.39 -6.77
C GLY A 457 -37.02 -56.52 -7.56
N GLY A 458 -35.68 -56.62 -7.52
CA GLY A 458 -34.93 -57.73 -8.15
C GLY A 458 -33.40 -57.53 -8.21
N ASP A 459 -32.67 -58.37 -7.48
CA ASP A 459 -31.20 -58.53 -7.56
C ASP A 459 -30.75 -59.35 -8.77
N GLY A 460 -29.44 -59.29 -9.09
CA GLY A 460 -28.76 -60.36 -9.85
C GLY A 460 -27.41 -59.96 -10.46
N GLY A 461 -26.30 -60.47 -9.92
CA GLY A 461 -24.95 -60.35 -10.51
C GLY A 461 -24.51 -61.58 -11.31
N GLY A 462 -23.32 -61.55 -11.91
CA GLY A 462 -22.70 -62.72 -12.57
C GLY A 462 -21.43 -62.38 -13.39
N ASP A 463 -20.33 -63.06 -13.04
CA ASP A 463 -18.95 -62.93 -13.54
C ASP A 463 -18.72 -63.32 -15.03
N GLY A 464 -17.52 -63.03 -15.57
CA GLY A 464 -16.99 -63.78 -16.74
C GLY A 464 -15.89 -63.14 -17.61
N ASP A 465 -14.62 -63.40 -17.26
CA ASP A 465 -13.45 -63.75 -18.12
C ASP A 465 -13.09 -63.03 -19.45
N GLY A 466 -11.81 -62.62 -19.56
CA GLY A 466 -10.88 -63.35 -20.46
C GLY A 466 -10.27 -62.67 -21.71
N ASP A 467 -8.93 -62.58 -21.72
CA ASP A 467 -7.98 -62.69 -22.85
C ASP A 467 -7.85 -61.61 -23.97
N GLY A 468 -6.64 -61.01 -24.06
CA GLY A 468 -5.67 -61.43 -25.10
C GLY A 468 -5.31 -60.49 -26.28
N ASP A 469 -4.08 -59.93 -26.22
CA ASP A 469 -3.14 -59.59 -27.32
C ASP A 469 -3.50 -58.61 -28.48
N GLY A 470 -2.55 -57.70 -28.82
CA GLY A 470 -2.51 -57.05 -30.14
C GLY A 470 -1.83 -55.67 -30.25
N ASP A 471 -0.49 -55.63 -30.36
CA ASP A 471 0.34 -54.43 -30.63
C ASP A 471 0.15 -53.84 -32.06
N GLY A 472 0.41 -52.53 -32.25
CA GLY A 472 0.57 -51.88 -33.55
C GLY A 472 0.19 -50.38 -33.61
N GLY A 473 1.16 -49.47 -33.50
CA GLY A 473 0.96 -48.01 -33.60
C GLY A 473 0.66 -47.46 -35.01
N THR A 474 0.70 -46.15 -35.31
CA THR A 474 1.38 -45.03 -34.63
C THR A 474 0.78 -43.65 -35.01
N GLY A 475 1.10 -42.60 -34.23
CA GLY A 475 1.20 -41.21 -34.76
C GLY A 475 0.41 -40.14 -33.99
N GLY A 476 1.02 -39.50 -32.97
CA GLY A 476 0.34 -38.48 -32.16
C GLY A 476 1.18 -37.48 -31.34
N GLY A 477 2.52 -37.58 -31.31
CA GLY A 477 3.42 -36.51 -30.86
C GLY A 477 3.50 -36.20 -29.35
N ASP A 478 4.54 -36.69 -28.69
CA ASP A 478 5.01 -36.11 -27.42
C ASP A 478 5.54 -34.68 -27.64
N GLY A 479 4.97 -33.71 -26.95
CA GLY A 479 5.67 -32.48 -26.57
C GLY A 479 5.92 -32.55 -25.07
N ALA A 480 7.17 -32.79 -24.65
CA ALA A 480 7.50 -32.78 -23.24
C ALA A 480 7.49 -31.33 -22.74
N ASP A 481 6.50 -30.98 -21.91
CA ASP A 481 6.40 -29.65 -21.31
C ASP A 481 7.73 -29.31 -20.60
N THR A 482 8.29 -28.16 -20.94
CA THR A 482 9.55 -27.66 -20.37
C THR A 482 9.26 -26.89 -19.10
N GLY A 483 10.26 -26.73 -18.23
CA GLY A 483 10.11 -25.92 -17.02
C GLY A 483 9.64 -24.49 -17.32
N GLN A 484 10.08 -23.93 -18.45
CA GLN A 484 9.62 -22.65 -18.97
C GLN A 484 8.12 -22.68 -19.30
N SER A 485 7.65 -23.61 -20.15
CA SER A 485 6.26 -23.62 -20.57
C SER A 485 5.29 -23.90 -19.42
N ILE A 486 5.72 -24.69 -18.44
CA ILE A 486 4.97 -24.92 -17.20
C ILE A 486 4.95 -23.65 -16.34
N TYR A 487 6.08 -22.96 -16.18
CA TYR A 487 6.17 -21.72 -15.41
C TYR A 487 5.29 -20.61 -16.02
N GLU A 488 5.38 -20.39 -17.34
CA GLU A 488 4.56 -19.43 -18.07
C GLU A 488 3.06 -19.74 -17.93
N ALA A 489 2.67 -21.02 -17.98
CA ALA A 489 1.28 -21.44 -17.88
C ALA A 489 0.70 -21.44 -16.45
N GLN A 490 1.51 -21.68 -15.41
CA GLN A 490 1.02 -21.99 -14.06
C GLN A 490 1.57 -21.08 -12.94
N CYS A 491 2.67 -20.35 -13.16
CA CYS A 491 3.40 -19.63 -12.11
C CYS A 491 3.56 -18.13 -12.41
N ALA A 492 3.80 -17.76 -13.67
CA ALA A 492 4.14 -16.39 -14.08
C ALA A 492 3.05 -15.36 -13.75
N SER A 493 1.78 -15.75 -13.78
CA SER A 493 0.64 -14.89 -13.41
C SER A 493 0.72 -14.35 -11.97
N CYS A 494 1.38 -15.08 -11.06
CA CYS A 494 1.61 -14.65 -9.69
C CYS A 494 3.02 -14.10 -9.49
N HIS A 495 4.03 -14.76 -10.06
CA HIS A 495 5.45 -14.51 -9.79
C HIS A 495 6.13 -13.55 -10.78
N GLY A 496 5.43 -13.11 -11.83
CA GLY A 496 5.97 -12.30 -12.91
C GLY A 496 6.73 -13.13 -13.95
N ASP A 497 6.71 -12.68 -15.21
CA ASP A 497 7.41 -13.32 -16.33
C ASP A 497 8.95 -13.30 -16.14
N ASP A 498 9.46 -12.34 -15.35
CA ASP A 498 10.87 -12.17 -14.96
C ASP A 498 11.19 -12.72 -13.56
N GLY A 499 10.22 -13.36 -12.90
CA GLY A 499 10.36 -13.86 -11.53
C GLY A 499 10.49 -12.77 -10.46
N SER A 500 10.25 -11.49 -10.77
CA SER A 500 10.41 -10.37 -9.81
C SER A 500 9.31 -10.30 -8.73
N GLY A 501 8.23 -11.06 -8.88
CA GLY A 501 7.06 -11.06 -8.00
C GLY A 501 5.96 -10.09 -8.46
N GLY A 502 4.74 -10.59 -8.62
CA GLY A 502 3.56 -9.79 -8.94
C GLY A 502 2.90 -9.18 -7.70
N SER A 503 1.66 -8.70 -7.85
CA SER A 503 0.86 -8.16 -6.75
C SER A 503 0.47 -9.19 -5.68
N VAL A 504 0.67 -10.48 -5.94
CA VAL A 504 0.29 -11.60 -5.05
C VAL A 504 1.42 -12.63 -4.85
N GLY A 505 2.30 -12.83 -5.84
CA GLY A 505 3.40 -13.81 -5.75
C GLY A 505 4.73 -13.22 -5.28
N VAL A 506 5.50 -14.02 -4.54
CA VAL A 506 6.84 -13.63 -4.06
C VAL A 506 7.88 -13.61 -5.20
N ALA A 507 8.90 -12.76 -5.06
CA ALA A 507 10.05 -12.75 -5.96
C ALA A 507 10.81 -14.08 -5.90
N LEU A 508 11.06 -14.68 -7.06
CA LEU A 508 11.78 -15.95 -7.24
C LEU A 508 13.26 -15.77 -7.56
N THR A 509 13.73 -14.53 -7.71
CA THR A 509 15.14 -14.17 -7.99
C THR A 509 16.13 -14.51 -6.88
N SER A 510 15.64 -14.90 -5.69
CA SER A 510 16.48 -15.29 -4.55
C SER A 510 16.88 -16.76 -4.62
N ARG A 511 18.17 -17.04 -4.84
CA ARG A 511 18.74 -18.41 -4.90
C ARG A 511 18.33 -19.27 -3.70
N GLN A 512 17.94 -20.51 -3.96
CA GLN A 512 17.59 -21.53 -2.97
C GLN A 512 18.32 -22.86 -3.24
N GLU A 513 18.15 -23.85 -2.35
CA GLU A 513 18.48 -25.24 -2.66
C GLU A 513 17.48 -25.79 -3.69
N LEU A 514 17.97 -26.31 -4.82
CA LEU A 514 17.12 -26.68 -5.95
C LEU A 514 16.13 -27.80 -5.59
N THR A 515 16.61 -28.81 -4.86
CA THR A 515 15.80 -29.95 -4.40
C THR A 515 14.70 -29.48 -3.43
N ALA A 516 15.00 -28.47 -2.62
CA ALA A 516 14.05 -27.93 -1.65
C ALA A 516 13.03 -27.00 -2.32
N LEU A 517 13.42 -26.26 -3.36
CA LEU A 517 12.49 -25.51 -4.22
C LEU A 517 11.52 -26.46 -4.94
N ALA A 518 12.02 -27.53 -5.56
CA ALA A 518 11.17 -28.54 -6.21
C ALA A 518 10.18 -29.16 -5.20
N SER A 519 10.66 -29.60 -4.03
CA SER A 519 9.81 -30.14 -2.96
C SER A 519 8.75 -29.13 -2.47
N TYR A 520 9.08 -27.83 -2.45
CA TYR A 520 8.14 -26.77 -2.09
C TYR A 520 7.07 -26.57 -3.17
N ILE A 521 7.47 -26.58 -4.44
CA ILE A 521 6.57 -26.45 -5.59
C ILE A 521 5.59 -27.62 -5.59
N GLU A 522 6.07 -28.87 -5.52
CA GLU A 522 5.22 -30.07 -5.48
C GLU A 522 4.18 -30.03 -4.35
N ALA A 523 4.58 -29.55 -3.17
CA ALA A 523 3.73 -29.56 -2.00
C ALA A 523 2.72 -28.38 -1.94
N ARG A 524 2.94 -27.28 -2.67
CA ARG A 524 2.21 -26.01 -2.44
C ARG A 524 1.84 -25.20 -3.68
N MET A 525 2.37 -25.53 -4.85
CA MET A 525 2.20 -24.75 -6.08
C MET A 525 1.62 -25.59 -7.23
N PRO A 526 0.72 -25.04 -8.05
CA PRO A 526 0.10 -23.71 -7.94
C PRO A 526 -0.74 -23.54 -6.67
N LEU A 527 -0.75 -22.33 -6.11
CA LEU A 527 -1.45 -22.05 -4.86
C LEU A 527 -2.95 -22.34 -5.00
N GLY A 528 -3.52 -23.11 -4.07
CA GLY A 528 -4.91 -23.59 -4.14
C GLY A 528 -5.12 -24.86 -4.97
N ASN A 529 -4.14 -25.31 -5.77
CA ASN A 529 -4.19 -26.58 -6.49
C ASN A 529 -2.77 -27.21 -6.66
N PRO A 530 -2.07 -27.57 -5.57
CA PRO A 530 -0.72 -28.14 -5.66
C PRO A 530 -0.66 -29.44 -6.45
N THR A 531 -1.76 -30.20 -6.50
CA THR A 531 -1.87 -31.43 -7.29
C THR A 531 -1.77 -31.22 -8.81
N ALA A 532 -1.83 -29.98 -9.31
CA ALA A 532 -1.59 -29.68 -10.72
C ALA A 532 -0.11 -29.76 -11.13
N CYS A 533 0.84 -29.76 -10.18
CA CYS A 533 2.28 -29.85 -10.45
C CYS A 533 2.99 -30.86 -9.54
N GLY A 534 2.88 -32.16 -9.86
CA GLY A 534 3.62 -33.23 -9.17
C GLY A 534 5.12 -33.28 -9.51
N ALA A 535 5.89 -34.15 -8.84
CA ALA A 535 7.36 -34.30 -8.90
C ALA A 535 8.07 -33.88 -10.22
N ASP A 536 7.72 -34.46 -11.37
CA ASP A 536 8.37 -34.15 -12.66
C ASP A 536 8.09 -32.70 -13.13
N CYS A 537 6.90 -32.18 -12.86
CA CYS A 537 6.55 -30.79 -13.10
C CYS A 537 7.35 -29.87 -12.16
N SER A 538 7.38 -30.17 -10.87
CA SER A 538 8.07 -29.34 -9.87
C SER A 538 9.59 -29.31 -10.04
N ASP A 539 10.21 -30.43 -10.41
CA ASP A 539 11.64 -30.51 -10.73
C ASP A 539 11.99 -29.63 -11.93
N LYS A 540 11.17 -29.69 -13.00
CA LYS A 540 11.35 -28.86 -14.20
C LYS A 540 11.16 -27.38 -13.94
N VAL A 541 10.12 -27.00 -13.19
CA VAL A 541 9.85 -25.58 -12.84
C VAL A 541 10.94 -25.04 -11.92
N ALA A 542 11.39 -25.82 -10.92
CA ALA A 542 12.52 -25.43 -10.06
C ALA A 542 13.80 -25.21 -10.87
N ALA A 543 14.11 -26.12 -11.81
CA ALA A 543 15.27 -26.00 -12.70
C ALA A 543 15.18 -24.75 -13.60
N TYR A 544 14.01 -24.45 -14.17
CA TYR A 544 13.80 -23.25 -14.98
C TYR A 544 13.93 -21.95 -14.17
N ILE A 545 13.34 -21.90 -12.96
CA ILE A 545 13.49 -20.76 -12.03
C ILE A 545 14.97 -20.51 -11.73
N ALA A 546 15.72 -21.59 -11.46
CA ALA A 546 17.15 -21.51 -11.18
C ALA A 546 17.97 -21.05 -12.38
N GLU A 547 17.72 -21.58 -13.58
CA GLU A 547 18.44 -21.22 -14.80
C GLU A 547 18.12 -19.79 -15.29
N THR A 548 16.91 -19.30 -15.04
CA THR A 548 16.39 -18.06 -15.65
C THR A 548 16.39 -16.87 -14.71
N PHE A 549 16.01 -17.05 -13.44
CA PHE A 549 15.80 -15.96 -12.49
C PHE A 549 16.88 -15.87 -11.41
N TRP A 550 17.65 -16.93 -11.20
CA TRP A 550 18.85 -16.84 -10.36
C TRP A 550 20.03 -16.43 -11.22
N ASP A 551 20.68 -15.35 -10.79
CA ASP A 551 21.96 -14.96 -11.35
C ASP A 551 23.02 -15.98 -10.89
N ASP A 552 23.20 -17.03 -11.68
CA ASP A 552 24.20 -18.09 -11.45
C ASP A 552 25.62 -17.66 -11.85
N ALA A 553 25.81 -16.40 -12.30
CA ALA A 553 27.15 -15.83 -12.37
C ALA A 553 27.79 -15.89 -10.97
N PRO A 554 29.06 -16.34 -10.86
CA PRO A 554 29.79 -16.24 -9.60
C PRO A 554 29.76 -14.81 -9.09
N VAL A 555 29.55 -14.64 -7.79
CA VAL A 555 29.64 -13.33 -7.15
C VAL A 555 31.01 -12.74 -7.45
N ASP A 556 31.03 -11.66 -8.23
CA ASP A 556 32.22 -10.87 -8.50
C ASP A 556 32.20 -9.64 -7.59
N LEU A 557 33.18 -9.55 -6.69
CA LEU A 557 33.29 -8.44 -5.74
C LEU A 557 33.86 -7.18 -6.40
N GLU A 558 34.39 -7.26 -7.61
CA GLU A 558 34.87 -6.13 -8.40
C GLU A 558 33.76 -5.57 -9.32
N ASP A 559 32.77 -6.38 -9.72
CA ASP A 559 31.62 -5.98 -10.56
C ASP A 559 30.37 -5.61 -9.74
N GLU A 560 30.50 -4.56 -8.93
CA GLU A 560 29.36 -3.95 -8.23
C GLU A 560 28.51 -3.12 -9.20
N THR A 561 27.19 -3.36 -9.24
CA THR A 561 26.29 -2.46 -9.96
C THR A 561 25.99 -1.22 -9.10
N PRO A 562 26.16 0.02 -9.62
CA PRO A 562 25.75 1.24 -8.93
C PRO A 562 24.25 1.23 -8.55
N GLY A 563 23.92 1.86 -7.41
CA GLY A 563 22.54 2.01 -6.94
C GLY A 563 21.75 3.04 -7.76
N PRO A 564 20.40 3.05 -7.68
CA PRO A 564 19.56 3.97 -8.44
C PRO A 564 19.79 5.43 -8.05
N ARG A 565 19.72 6.35 -9.02
CA ARG A 565 19.60 7.79 -8.78
C ARG A 565 18.28 8.06 -8.08
N GLN A 566 18.31 8.97 -7.10
CA GLN A 566 17.14 9.25 -6.26
C GLN A 566 17.23 10.64 -5.62
N LEU A 567 16.08 11.11 -5.11
CA LEU A 567 15.97 12.25 -4.21
C LEU A 567 15.34 11.73 -2.92
N ASN A 568 16.12 11.65 -1.83
CA ASN A 568 15.58 11.19 -0.54
C ASN A 568 14.94 12.38 0.17
N LEU A 569 13.65 12.32 0.46
CA LEU A 569 13.00 13.32 1.32
C LEU A 569 13.57 13.19 2.74
N LEU A 570 13.89 14.31 3.39
CA LEU A 570 14.28 14.31 4.80
C LEU A 570 13.14 13.80 5.67
N THR A 571 13.37 12.72 6.42
CA THR A 571 12.43 12.25 7.44
C THR A 571 12.31 13.29 8.55
N ARG A 572 11.24 13.27 9.36
CA ARG A 572 10.99 14.19 10.48
C ARG A 572 12.20 14.25 11.42
N TYR A 573 12.79 13.10 11.75
CA TYR A 573 14.03 13.01 12.53
C TYR A 573 15.19 13.76 11.85
N GLN A 574 15.40 13.56 10.55
CA GLN A 574 16.48 14.21 9.80
C GLN A 574 16.23 15.72 9.60
N TYR A 575 14.99 16.13 9.37
CA TYR A 575 14.55 17.52 9.29
C TYR A 575 14.85 18.21 10.62
N GLU A 576 14.36 17.68 11.75
CA GLU A 576 14.60 18.25 13.09
C GLU A 576 16.08 18.44 13.40
N ASN A 577 16.92 17.43 13.17
CA ASN A 577 18.35 17.57 13.42
C ASN A 577 18.98 18.63 12.49
N THR A 578 18.57 18.65 11.22
CA THR A 578 19.07 19.61 10.22
C THR A 578 18.71 21.05 10.61
N VAL A 579 17.46 21.37 10.97
CA VAL A 579 17.11 22.73 11.44
C VAL A 579 17.71 23.06 12.80
N ARG A 580 17.87 22.08 13.71
CA ARG A 580 18.56 22.28 14.99
C ARG A 580 20.01 22.72 14.78
N ASP A 581 20.71 22.08 13.85
CA ASP A 581 22.10 22.40 13.48
C ASP A 581 22.24 23.70 12.68
N LEU A 582 21.29 23.99 11.79
CA LEU A 582 21.32 25.15 10.91
C LEU A 582 20.92 26.46 11.61
N LEU A 583 19.98 26.39 12.56
CA LEU A 583 19.37 27.54 13.22
C LEU A 583 19.78 27.70 14.70
N GLY A 584 20.21 26.62 15.33
CA GLY A 584 20.54 26.60 16.76
C GLY A 584 19.32 26.74 17.69
N VAL A 585 18.10 26.50 17.19
CA VAL A 585 16.87 26.45 18.01
C VAL A 585 16.44 25.00 18.22
N THR A 586 15.70 24.73 19.30
CA THR A 586 14.95 23.47 19.40
C THR A 586 13.82 23.49 18.38
N PRO A 587 13.75 22.53 17.43
CA PRO A 587 12.57 22.32 16.62
C PRO A 587 11.59 21.45 17.40
N ASP A 588 10.36 21.93 17.53
CA ASP A 588 9.21 21.28 18.17
C ASP A 588 8.00 21.25 17.20
N VAL A 589 8.31 21.33 15.90
CA VAL A 589 7.36 21.62 14.82
C VAL A 589 7.01 20.43 13.94
N THR A 590 7.73 19.31 14.01
CA THR A 590 7.48 18.16 13.13
C THR A 590 6.45 17.16 13.67
N ASN A 591 5.89 17.41 14.87
CA ASN A 591 4.84 16.57 15.46
C ASN A 591 3.62 16.41 14.55
N ASN A 592 3.30 17.45 13.77
CA ASN A 592 2.19 17.45 12.84
C ASN A 592 2.56 16.92 11.45
N PHE A 593 3.84 16.79 11.10
CA PHE A 593 4.25 16.36 9.76
C PHE A 593 3.68 14.96 9.45
N PRO A 594 3.42 14.63 8.17
CA PRO A 594 3.08 13.27 7.79
C PRO A 594 4.13 12.26 8.26
N VAL A 595 3.64 11.11 8.72
CA VAL A 595 4.47 9.97 9.08
C VAL A 595 4.95 9.31 7.79
N GLU A 596 6.22 8.98 7.76
CA GLU A 596 6.91 8.32 6.66
C GLU A 596 6.42 6.87 6.47
N ALA A 597 6.54 6.35 5.25
CA ALA A 597 6.23 4.96 4.99
C ALA A 597 7.37 4.07 5.52
N ILE A 598 7.08 3.24 6.53
CA ILE A 598 8.05 2.27 7.05
C ILE A 598 8.20 1.12 6.05
N VAL A 599 9.38 0.99 5.43
CA VAL A 599 9.71 -0.06 4.46
C VAL A 599 10.87 -0.89 5.02
N ARG A 600 10.64 -2.20 5.24
CA ARG A 600 11.61 -3.13 5.85
C ARG A 600 12.18 -2.63 7.19
N GLY A 601 11.34 -1.97 7.99
CA GLY A 601 11.69 -1.38 9.28
C GLY A 601 12.23 0.05 9.21
N PHE A 602 12.44 0.63 8.02
CA PHE A 602 13.08 1.95 7.86
C PHE A 602 12.16 3.03 7.29
N ASP A 603 12.25 4.24 7.87
CA ASP A 603 11.45 5.43 7.60
C ASP A 603 11.94 6.29 6.42
N ASN A 604 13.08 5.97 5.82
CA ASN A 604 13.78 6.84 4.87
C ASN A 604 13.71 6.38 3.41
N ASN A 605 12.69 5.60 3.03
CA ASN A 605 12.60 5.01 1.69
C ASN A 605 12.26 6.06 0.61
N ALA A 606 13.20 6.34 -0.29
CA ALA A 606 13.05 7.35 -1.34
C ALA A 606 11.88 7.12 -2.30
N SER A 607 11.52 5.85 -2.56
CA SER A 607 10.42 5.50 -3.49
C SER A 607 9.03 5.66 -2.87
N LYS A 608 8.93 5.75 -1.54
CA LYS A 608 7.66 5.83 -0.81
C LYS A 608 7.44 7.16 -0.10
N ASN A 609 8.51 7.88 0.27
CA ASN A 609 8.43 9.19 0.90
C ASN A 609 8.20 10.30 -0.13
N VAL A 610 6.94 10.47 -0.52
CA VAL A 610 6.49 11.48 -1.48
C VAL A 610 5.89 12.71 -0.80
N VAL A 611 6.22 13.91 -1.29
CA VAL A 611 5.64 15.17 -0.81
C VAL A 611 4.20 15.29 -1.30
N THR A 612 3.28 15.49 -0.36
CA THR A 612 1.85 15.74 -0.60
C THR A 612 1.51 17.20 -0.26
N SER A 613 0.31 17.67 -0.59
CA SER A 613 -0.14 19.03 -0.19
C SER A 613 0.03 19.27 1.31
N ARG A 614 -0.35 18.30 2.14
CA ARG A 614 -0.19 18.35 3.60
C ARG A 614 1.27 18.50 4.04
N HIS A 615 2.23 17.89 3.35
CA HIS A 615 3.64 18.12 3.63
C HIS A 615 4.02 19.59 3.40
N VAL A 616 3.55 20.19 2.29
CA VAL A 616 3.86 21.58 1.93
C VAL A 616 3.32 22.55 2.98
N ASP A 617 2.07 22.38 3.43
CA ASP A 617 1.45 23.23 4.45
C ASP A 617 2.21 23.18 5.79
N GLU A 618 2.56 21.98 6.24
CA GLU A 618 3.30 21.77 7.49
C GLU A 618 4.75 22.28 7.38
N TYR A 619 5.42 22.10 6.22
CA TYR A 619 6.75 22.66 5.97
C TYR A 619 6.74 24.20 5.96
N LEU A 620 5.70 24.83 5.40
CA LEU A 620 5.53 26.29 5.42
C LEU A 620 5.35 26.79 6.87
N GLY A 621 4.40 26.22 7.63
CA GLY A 621 4.16 26.61 9.02
C GLY A 621 5.36 26.39 9.94
N ALA A 622 6.10 25.29 9.74
CA ALA A 622 7.37 25.03 10.41
C ALA A 622 8.43 26.05 10.03
N ALA A 623 8.62 26.33 8.73
CA ALA A 623 9.60 27.28 8.25
C ALA A 623 9.34 28.71 8.77
N GLU A 624 8.08 29.15 8.80
CA GLU A 624 7.67 30.42 9.40
C GLU A 624 8.05 30.51 10.88
N THR A 625 7.61 29.52 11.66
CA THR A 625 7.85 29.43 13.11
C THR A 625 9.33 29.38 13.46
N LEU A 626 10.10 28.58 12.72
CA LEU A 626 11.53 28.38 12.94
C LEU A 626 12.34 29.63 12.53
N ALA A 627 11.99 30.28 11.42
CA ALA A 627 12.66 31.51 10.98
C ALA A 627 12.48 32.65 11.99
N GLU A 628 11.25 32.87 12.48
CA GLU A 628 10.96 33.85 13.53
C GLU A 628 11.79 33.56 14.79
N ARG A 629 11.73 32.32 15.29
CA ARG A 629 12.46 31.89 16.49
C ARG A 629 13.97 32.06 16.32
N ALA A 630 14.53 31.67 15.17
CA ALA A 630 15.96 31.73 14.90
C ALA A 630 16.49 33.17 14.80
N VAL A 631 15.76 34.06 14.11
CA VAL A 631 16.15 35.48 14.00
C VAL A 631 15.98 36.21 15.34
N ALA A 632 14.92 35.90 16.11
CA ALA A 632 14.70 36.52 17.41
C ALA A 632 15.71 36.05 18.48
N GLN A 633 16.04 34.76 18.53
CA GLN A 633 16.81 34.16 19.64
C GLN A 633 18.26 33.83 19.29
N ARG A 634 18.58 33.60 18.01
CA ARG A 634 19.84 33.00 17.53
C ARG A 634 20.53 33.80 16.43
N ARG A 635 20.19 35.08 16.21
CA ARG A 635 20.80 35.94 15.18
C ARG A 635 22.33 35.89 15.12
N ALA A 636 23.01 35.87 16.27
CA ALA A 636 24.48 35.80 16.35
C ALA A 636 25.09 34.44 15.93
N HIS A 637 24.28 33.38 15.83
CA HIS A 637 24.66 32.09 15.26
C HIS A 637 24.45 32.05 13.74
N LEU A 638 23.47 32.81 13.24
CA LEU A 638 23.14 32.92 11.82
C LEU A 638 24.07 33.86 11.03
N LEU A 639 24.70 34.84 11.70
CA LEU A 639 25.51 35.88 11.05
C LEU A 639 27.00 35.80 11.38
N SER A 640 27.83 35.87 10.32
CA SER A 640 29.29 35.98 10.38
C SER A 640 29.81 37.43 10.25
N CYS A 641 28.89 38.42 10.22
CA CYS A 641 29.14 39.84 9.96
C CYS A 641 28.24 40.76 10.82
N ASP A 642 28.62 42.03 10.91
CA ASP A 642 27.77 43.08 11.49
C ASP A 642 26.61 43.41 10.51
N PRO A 643 25.33 43.31 10.91
CA PRO A 643 24.19 43.66 10.07
C PRO A 643 24.27 45.05 9.42
N GLY A 644 24.92 46.02 10.07
CA GLY A 644 25.10 47.38 9.53
C GLY A 644 26.20 47.49 8.45
N SER A 645 26.96 46.43 8.20
CA SER A 645 28.08 46.44 7.24
C SER A 645 27.64 46.11 5.81
N ALA A 646 28.24 46.79 4.83
CA ALA A 646 28.00 46.54 3.42
C ALA A 646 28.36 45.09 3.05
N GLY A 647 27.48 44.42 2.30
CA GLY A 647 27.64 43.01 1.90
C GLY A 647 27.28 41.97 2.97
N CYS A 648 26.79 42.37 4.15
CA CYS A 648 26.42 41.39 5.18
C CYS A 648 25.20 40.52 4.79
N ALA A 649 24.24 41.07 4.02
CA ALA A 649 23.11 40.30 3.49
C ALA A 649 23.56 39.25 2.45
N GLU A 650 24.35 39.64 1.45
CA GLU A 650 25.00 38.72 0.48
C GLU A 650 25.72 37.57 1.20
N ARG A 651 26.58 37.91 2.18
CA ARG A 651 27.34 36.93 2.97
C ARG A 651 26.43 36.02 3.80
N PHE A 652 25.39 36.55 4.44
CA PHE A 652 24.41 35.74 5.16
C PHE A 652 23.72 34.73 4.24
N ILE A 653 23.17 35.19 3.10
CA ILE A 653 22.49 34.34 2.12
C ILE A 653 23.41 33.22 1.63
N LYS A 654 24.67 33.56 1.34
CA LYS A 654 25.69 32.62 0.86
C LYS A 654 26.11 31.60 1.92
N ASP A 655 26.44 32.07 3.13
CA ASP A 655 26.89 31.23 4.26
C ASP A 655 25.75 30.33 4.77
N PHE A 656 24.50 30.80 4.73
CA PHE A 656 23.31 30.05 5.12
C PHE A 656 22.89 29.05 4.03
N GLY A 657 22.81 29.50 2.77
CA GLY A 657 22.47 28.65 1.62
C GLY A 657 23.44 27.49 1.41
N LEU A 658 24.74 27.70 1.62
CA LEU A 658 25.75 26.64 1.59
C LEU A 658 25.44 25.49 2.57
N LYS A 659 24.90 25.80 3.75
CA LYS A 659 24.54 24.82 4.78
C LYS A 659 23.15 24.22 4.52
N ALA A 660 22.18 25.07 4.17
CA ALA A 660 20.79 24.66 3.94
C ALA A 660 20.66 23.72 2.74
N PHE A 661 21.28 24.07 1.61
CA PHE A 661 21.25 23.26 0.39
C PHE A 661 22.44 22.29 0.30
N ARG A 662 23.35 22.36 1.27
CA ARG A 662 24.51 21.45 1.43
C ARG A 662 25.50 21.50 0.24
N ARG A 663 25.35 22.51 -0.61
CA ARG A 663 26.18 22.88 -1.77
C ARG A 663 26.22 24.41 -1.90
N PRO A 664 27.21 25.00 -2.60
CA PRO A 664 27.17 26.41 -2.94
C PRO A 664 25.92 26.77 -3.73
N LEU A 665 25.37 27.95 -3.45
CA LEU A 665 24.35 28.56 -4.31
C LEU A 665 24.96 28.89 -5.67
N SER A 666 24.20 28.65 -6.74
CA SER A 666 24.48 29.23 -8.05
C SER A 666 24.31 30.76 -8.02
N ALA A 667 24.89 31.46 -9.00
CA ALA A 667 24.73 32.91 -9.10
C ALA A 667 23.25 33.34 -9.23
N ALA A 668 22.43 32.55 -9.93
CA ALA A 668 21.00 32.80 -10.07
C ALA A 668 20.27 32.65 -8.73
N GLU A 669 20.52 31.57 -7.98
CA GLU A 669 19.94 31.38 -6.64
C GLU A 669 20.34 32.49 -5.69
N GLN A 670 21.63 32.84 -5.63
CA GLN A 670 22.14 33.94 -4.79
C GLN A 670 21.38 35.25 -5.08
N SER A 671 21.30 35.67 -6.34
CA SER A 671 20.60 36.91 -6.70
C SER A 671 19.08 36.86 -6.48
N SER A 672 18.45 35.68 -6.60
CA SER A 672 17.03 35.51 -6.25
C SER A 672 16.79 35.69 -4.75
N TYR A 673 17.65 35.11 -3.89
CA TYR A 673 17.54 35.28 -2.44
C TYR A 673 17.94 36.69 -1.97
N GLU A 674 18.86 37.37 -2.66
CA GLU A 674 19.16 38.79 -2.42
C GLU A 674 17.96 39.68 -2.74
N THR A 675 17.31 39.46 -3.89
CA THR A 675 16.08 40.17 -4.27
C THR A 675 14.96 39.96 -3.25
N LEU A 676 14.80 38.72 -2.75
CA LEU A 676 13.83 38.38 -1.71
C LEU A 676 14.17 38.97 -0.33
N PHE A 677 15.45 39.09 0.00
CA PHE A 677 15.89 39.75 1.24
C PHE A 677 15.59 41.26 1.20
N GLU A 678 15.83 41.89 0.05
CA GLU A 678 15.63 43.32 -0.15
C GLU A 678 14.15 43.73 -0.20
N SER A 679 13.24 42.85 -0.63
CA SER A 679 11.80 43.17 -0.73
C SER A 679 11.13 43.46 0.62
N GLU A 680 11.68 42.93 1.72
CA GLU A 680 11.14 43.10 3.07
C GLU A 680 11.47 44.46 3.71
N GLY A 681 12.48 45.19 3.20
CA GLY A 681 12.86 46.53 3.67
C GLY A 681 13.50 46.62 5.07
N ASP A 682 13.44 45.57 5.89
CA ASP A 682 14.15 45.41 7.17
C ASP A 682 15.08 44.18 7.15
N PHE A 683 16.23 44.28 7.81
CA PHE A 683 17.24 43.21 7.81
C PHE A 683 16.76 41.94 8.51
N ASN A 684 16.01 42.04 9.62
CA ASN A 684 15.48 40.86 10.30
C ASN A 684 14.32 40.24 9.50
N ALA A 685 13.49 41.06 8.87
CA ALA A 685 12.45 40.58 7.97
C ALA A 685 13.04 39.84 6.76
N GLY A 686 14.03 40.43 6.07
CA GLY A 686 14.77 39.76 4.98
C GLY A 686 15.45 38.47 5.42
N MET A 687 16.06 38.43 6.61
CA MET A 687 16.61 37.18 7.17
C MET A 687 15.53 36.11 7.35
N ARG A 688 14.37 36.45 7.93
CA ARG A 688 13.27 35.49 8.12
C ARG A 688 12.76 34.98 6.79
N GLN A 689 12.53 35.86 5.82
CA GLN A 689 11.98 35.51 4.50
C GLN A 689 12.91 34.58 3.71
N VAL A 690 14.23 34.83 3.76
CA VAL A 690 15.22 33.92 3.14
C VAL A 690 15.27 32.56 3.85
N ILE A 691 15.24 32.53 5.19
CA ILE A 691 15.20 31.26 5.94
C ILE A 691 13.95 30.47 5.57
N GLN A 692 12.77 31.10 5.58
CA GLN A 692 11.51 30.47 5.20
C GLN A 692 11.58 29.86 3.80
N ALA A 693 11.95 30.66 2.80
CA ALA A 693 12.02 30.23 1.41
C ALA A 693 13.08 29.14 1.16
N MET A 694 14.18 29.10 1.93
CA MET A 694 15.15 28.01 1.85
C MET A 694 14.66 26.73 2.54
N LEU A 695 13.98 26.81 3.69
CA LEU A 695 13.50 25.63 4.43
C LEU A 695 12.36 24.87 3.72
N VAL A 696 11.64 25.50 2.79
CA VAL A 696 10.64 24.84 1.93
C VAL A 696 11.14 24.55 0.51
N SER A 697 12.40 24.86 0.20
CA SER A 697 13.02 24.57 -1.10
C SER A 697 13.24 23.07 -1.25
N PRO A 698 13.01 22.46 -2.44
CA PRO A 698 13.42 21.09 -2.72
C PRO A 698 14.92 20.83 -2.47
N ASN A 699 15.77 21.85 -2.63
CA ASN A 699 17.21 21.74 -2.33
C ASN A 699 17.51 21.57 -0.83
N PHE A 700 16.59 21.96 0.06
CA PHE A 700 16.66 21.71 1.49
C PHE A 700 15.91 20.43 1.88
N LEU A 701 14.70 20.23 1.35
CA LEU A 701 13.83 19.10 1.70
C LEU A 701 14.38 17.75 1.21
N TYR A 702 15.17 17.73 0.13
CA TYR A 702 15.73 16.49 -0.43
C TYR A 702 17.25 16.39 -0.30
N ILE A 703 17.73 15.17 -0.04
CA ILE A 703 19.13 14.76 -0.21
C ILE A 703 19.29 14.28 -1.66
N SER A 704 20.06 15.03 -2.45
CA SER A 704 20.33 14.69 -3.85
C SER A 704 21.27 13.50 -3.99
N GLU A 705 20.90 12.55 -4.84
CA GLU A 705 21.75 11.50 -5.37
C GLU A 705 21.65 11.45 -6.91
N LEU A 706 21.62 12.63 -7.55
CA LEU A 706 21.46 12.73 -9.00
C LEU A 706 22.80 12.63 -9.73
N GLY A 707 23.87 13.21 -9.17
CA GLY A 707 25.22 13.16 -9.75
C GLY A 707 25.37 13.73 -11.16
N GLU A 708 26.59 13.63 -11.67
CA GLU A 708 26.99 14.05 -13.01
C GLU A 708 27.28 12.82 -13.89
N ALA A 709 26.84 12.85 -15.15
CA ALA A 709 27.01 11.71 -16.08
C ALA A 709 28.50 11.45 -16.38
N VAL A 710 28.92 10.19 -16.33
CA VAL A 710 30.31 9.76 -16.62
C VAL A 710 30.39 8.99 -17.93
N SER A 711 29.60 7.91 -18.06
CA SER A 711 29.61 7.05 -19.24
C SER A 711 28.42 6.10 -19.24
N GLY A 712 27.73 5.96 -20.37
CA GLY A 712 26.50 5.16 -20.45
C GLY A 712 25.46 5.65 -19.43
N ASN A 713 24.85 4.72 -18.71
CA ASN A 713 23.86 5.03 -17.68
C ASN A 713 24.50 5.25 -16.28
N ILE A 714 25.81 5.47 -16.18
CA ILE A 714 26.52 5.67 -14.90
C ILE A 714 26.81 7.15 -14.63
N TYR A 715 26.45 7.58 -13.43
CA TYR A 715 26.60 8.93 -12.89
C TYR A 715 27.49 8.88 -11.65
N ARG A 716 28.30 9.92 -11.43
CA ARG A 716 29.12 10.08 -10.23
C ARG A 716 28.54 11.19 -9.37
N LEU A 717 28.35 10.92 -8.08
CA LEU A 717 27.94 11.95 -7.13
C LEU A 717 28.99 13.07 -7.06
N THR A 718 28.51 14.30 -7.00
CA THR A 718 29.37 15.47 -6.76
C THR A 718 29.97 15.40 -5.35
N PRO A 719 31.11 16.07 -5.06
CA PRO A 719 31.70 16.06 -3.73
C PRO A 719 30.74 16.55 -2.61
N TYR A 720 29.77 17.41 -2.93
CA TYR A 720 28.75 17.89 -1.99
C TYR A 720 27.63 16.88 -1.74
N GLU A 721 27.24 16.11 -2.76
CA GLU A 721 26.33 14.96 -2.57
C GLU A 721 27.03 13.87 -1.74
N VAL A 722 28.29 13.55 -2.01
CA VAL A 722 29.09 12.60 -1.20
C VAL A 722 29.23 13.06 0.26
N ALA A 723 29.46 14.36 0.49
CA ALA A 723 29.43 14.94 1.84
C ALA A 723 28.05 14.78 2.50
N SER A 724 26.97 15.03 1.76
CA SER A 724 25.60 14.87 2.26
C SER A 724 25.30 13.41 2.64
N GLN A 725 25.70 12.45 1.79
CA GLN A 725 25.55 11.02 2.04
C GLN A 725 26.30 10.60 3.31
N LEU A 726 27.59 10.95 3.45
CA LEU A 726 28.37 10.70 4.67
C LEU A 726 27.70 11.30 5.92
N SER A 727 27.17 12.52 5.82
CA SER A 727 26.57 13.20 6.97
C SER A 727 25.22 12.61 7.39
N TYR A 728 24.31 12.34 6.44
CA TYR A 728 23.02 11.75 6.80
C TYR A 728 23.13 10.29 7.24
N MET A 729 24.08 9.54 6.70
CA MET A 729 24.38 8.16 7.12
C MET A 729 24.92 8.05 8.56
N PHE A 730 25.77 9.00 8.99
CA PHE A 730 26.41 8.93 10.31
C PHE A 730 25.82 9.86 11.37
N HIS A 731 25.30 11.03 11.00
CA HIS A 731 24.74 12.02 11.94
C HIS A 731 23.22 12.19 11.80
N GLY A 732 22.61 11.71 10.72
CA GLY A 732 21.19 11.98 10.44
C GLY A 732 20.88 13.48 10.35
N SER A 733 21.83 14.27 9.85
CA SER A 733 21.77 15.74 9.75
C SER A 733 22.70 16.26 8.65
N ALA A 734 22.60 17.55 8.31
CA ALA A 734 23.40 18.19 7.28
C ALA A 734 24.92 18.21 7.57
N PRO A 735 25.77 18.17 6.52
CA PRO A 735 27.23 18.20 6.63
C PRO A 735 27.80 19.29 7.53
N ASP A 736 28.74 18.90 8.40
CA ASP A 736 29.51 19.87 9.19
C ASP A 736 30.50 20.67 8.32
N ALA A 737 31.03 21.76 8.89
CA ALA A 737 31.92 22.67 8.18
C ALA A 737 33.22 22.00 7.69
N ALA A 738 33.71 20.94 8.37
CA ALA A 738 34.88 20.20 7.93
C ALA A 738 34.56 19.35 6.70
N LEU A 739 33.38 18.73 6.65
CA LEU A 739 32.93 17.90 5.55
C LEU A 739 32.56 18.75 4.30
N LEU A 740 31.90 19.90 4.49
CA LEU A 740 31.69 20.88 3.42
C LEU A 740 33.01 21.44 2.86
N GLN A 741 34.01 21.66 3.72
CA GLN A 741 35.33 22.08 3.28
C GLN A 741 36.08 20.97 2.53
N ALA A 742 35.92 19.70 2.93
CA ALA A 742 36.46 18.56 2.20
C ALA A 742 35.81 18.40 0.81
N ALA A 743 34.49 18.60 0.70
CA ALA A 743 33.80 18.66 -0.58
C ALA A 743 34.34 19.79 -1.47
N ALA A 744 34.47 21.01 -0.90
CA ALA A 744 34.98 22.18 -1.61
C ALA A 744 36.42 22.02 -2.14
N SER A 745 37.26 21.20 -1.50
CA SER A 745 38.62 20.88 -1.93
C SER A 745 38.75 19.57 -2.72
N ASN A 746 37.63 18.93 -3.08
CA ASN A 746 37.57 17.61 -3.71
C ASN A 746 38.30 16.49 -2.93
N ALA A 747 38.41 16.66 -1.61
CA ALA A 747 39.06 15.73 -0.68
C ALA A 747 38.13 14.61 -0.19
N LEU A 748 37.19 14.18 -1.04
CA LEU A 748 36.22 13.09 -0.82
C LEU A 748 36.19 12.13 -2.04
N SER A 749 37.24 12.14 -2.86
CA SER A 749 37.28 11.49 -4.18
C SER A 749 37.96 10.12 -4.19
N THR A 750 38.49 9.66 -3.05
CA THR A 750 39.20 8.38 -2.91
C THR A 750 38.69 7.57 -1.70
N PRO A 751 38.74 6.23 -1.73
CA PRO A 751 38.26 5.39 -0.62
C PRO A 751 38.92 5.71 0.73
N ALA A 752 40.21 6.05 0.72
CA ALA A 752 40.95 6.45 1.93
C ALA A 752 40.44 7.76 2.56
N GLN A 753 40.11 8.77 1.73
CA GLN A 753 39.51 10.03 2.20
C GLN A 753 38.10 9.83 2.76
N LEU A 754 37.31 8.98 2.11
CA LEU A 754 35.98 8.59 2.60
C LEU A 754 36.08 7.86 3.95
N ASN A 755 37.03 6.94 4.08
CA ASN A 755 37.28 6.20 5.33
C ASN A 755 37.67 7.14 6.49
N GLU A 756 38.55 8.12 6.23
CA GLU A 756 38.95 9.14 7.22
C GLU A 756 37.75 9.94 7.72
N GLN A 757 36.90 10.44 6.82
CA GLN A 757 35.72 11.20 7.20
C GLN A 757 34.64 10.33 7.86
N ALA A 758 34.42 9.11 7.38
CA ALA A 758 33.49 8.16 7.98
C ALA A 758 33.88 7.85 9.44
N ARG A 759 35.15 7.52 9.71
CA ARG A 759 35.67 7.31 11.07
C ARG A 759 35.51 8.55 11.94
N ARG A 760 35.80 9.75 11.42
CA ARG A 760 35.61 11.01 12.14
C ARG A 760 34.15 11.27 12.52
N LEU A 761 33.22 11.04 11.60
CA LEU A 761 31.78 11.27 11.82
C LEU A 761 31.21 10.25 12.81
N LEU A 762 31.56 8.96 12.66
CA LEU A 762 31.12 7.86 13.49
C LEU A 762 31.57 7.99 14.96
N GLN A 763 32.73 8.61 15.22
CA GLN A 763 33.22 8.86 16.59
C GLN A 763 32.56 10.07 17.30
N SER A 764 31.55 10.70 16.70
CA SER A 764 30.88 11.88 17.27
C SER A 764 29.72 11.54 18.21
N PRO A 765 29.30 12.46 19.11
CA PRO A 765 28.06 12.30 19.89
C PRO A 765 26.81 12.12 19.02
N LYS A 766 26.72 12.82 17.87
CA LYS A 766 25.60 12.70 16.93
C LYS A 766 25.47 11.30 16.34
N ALA A 767 26.60 10.62 16.12
CA ALA A 767 26.57 9.24 15.66
C ALA A 767 25.99 8.29 16.71
N ARG A 768 26.19 8.53 18.01
CA ARG A 768 25.55 7.73 19.06
C ARG A 768 24.04 7.96 19.13
N GLU A 769 23.58 9.19 18.89
CA GLU A 769 22.15 9.52 18.77
C GLU A 769 21.55 8.83 17.53
N HIS A 770 22.20 8.95 16.37
CA HIS A 770 21.70 8.40 15.11
C HIS A 770 21.77 6.87 15.04
N MET A 771 22.80 6.24 15.60
CA MET A 771 22.85 4.78 15.75
C MET A 771 21.81 4.26 16.75
N GLY A 772 21.44 5.07 17.75
CA GLY A 772 20.28 4.82 18.61
C GLY A 772 18.94 4.86 17.88
N HIS A 773 18.82 5.67 16.83
CA HIS A 773 17.66 5.70 15.93
C HIS A 773 17.67 4.52 14.95
N PHE A 774 18.83 4.18 14.35
CA PHE A 774 19.01 2.99 13.52
C PHE A 774 18.56 1.71 14.23
N VAL A 775 19.05 1.45 15.46
CA VAL A 775 18.72 0.21 16.18
C VAL A 775 17.24 0.14 16.58
N ALA A 776 16.62 1.28 16.90
CA ALA A 776 15.19 1.34 17.21
C ALA A 776 14.33 0.97 15.99
N GLN A 777 14.71 1.43 14.80
CA GLN A 777 14.08 1.10 13.52
C GLN A 777 14.33 -0.36 13.12
N TRP A 778 15.59 -0.81 13.14
CA TRP A 778 15.98 -2.19 12.80
C TRP A 778 15.28 -3.23 13.67
N LEU A 779 15.12 -2.97 14.96
CA LEU A 779 14.44 -3.90 15.88
C LEU A 779 12.92 -3.69 15.96
N GLU A 780 12.38 -2.70 15.25
CA GLU A 780 10.97 -2.26 15.34
C GLU A 780 10.52 -2.00 16.79
N ALA A 781 11.42 -1.45 17.61
CA ALA A 781 11.30 -1.41 19.07
C ALA A 781 11.42 0.01 19.64
N ASP A 782 10.99 1.03 18.89
CA ASP A 782 10.90 2.40 19.39
C ASP A 782 9.75 2.58 20.41
N GLN A 783 9.67 3.76 21.04
CA GLN A 783 8.69 4.03 22.11
C GLN A 783 7.22 3.91 21.66
N ASN A 784 6.93 4.10 20.37
CA ASN A 784 5.60 3.95 19.79
C ASN A 784 5.32 2.46 19.54
N SER A 785 6.27 1.74 18.93
CA SER A 785 6.15 0.30 18.64
C SER A 785 6.03 -0.56 19.90
N ILE A 786 6.67 -0.17 21.02
CA ILE A 786 6.49 -0.86 22.31
C ILE A 786 5.01 -0.86 22.76
N GLY A 787 4.25 0.18 22.38
CA GLY A 787 2.80 0.28 22.62
C GLY A 787 2.42 0.37 24.10
N SER A 788 1.12 0.56 24.34
CA SER A 788 0.53 0.41 25.68
C SER A 788 0.12 -1.04 25.93
N LYS A 789 0.21 -1.46 27.19
CA LYS A 789 -0.14 -2.79 27.67
C LYS A 789 -1.34 -2.69 28.61
N ASP A 790 -2.11 -3.77 28.71
CA ASP A 790 -3.26 -3.85 29.59
C ASP A 790 -2.82 -3.65 31.05
N MET A 791 -3.29 -2.58 31.69
CA MET A 791 -2.95 -2.24 33.07
C MET A 791 -3.53 -3.19 34.11
N GLY A 792 -4.59 -3.94 33.79
CA GLY A 792 -5.14 -4.99 34.64
C GLY A 792 -4.24 -6.23 34.69
N ILE A 793 -3.50 -6.51 33.61
CA ILE A 793 -2.59 -7.66 33.49
C ILE A 793 -1.14 -7.26 33.84
N TYR A 794 -0.70 -6.09 33.40
CA TYR A 794 0.66 -5.58 33.55
C TYR A 794 0.71 -4.26 34.36
N PRO A 795 0.23 -4.22 35.61
CA PRO A 795 0.09 -2.98 36.39
C PRO A 795 1.42 -2.25 36.67
N ASN A 796 2.55 -2.96 36.58
CA ASN A 796 3.89 -2.39 36.77
C ASN A 796 4.50 -1.83 35.47
N PHE A 797 3.89 -2.05 34.30
CA PHE A 797 4.36 -1.56 33.01
C PHE A 797 3.98 -0.09 32.79
N THR A 798 4.67 0.80 33.52
CA THR A 798 4.40 2.24 33.48
C THR A 798 5.07 2.94 32.28
N PRO A 799 4.65 4.15 31.89
CA PRO A 799 5.36 4.95 30.89
C PRO A 799 6.84 5.19 31.24
N ALA A 800 7.19 5.25 32.53
CA ALA A 800 8.58 5.36 32.98
C ALA A 800 9.41 4.09 32.71
N VAL A 801 8.79 2.90 32.77
CA VAL A 801 9.42 1.63 32.36
C VAL A 801 9.60 1.61 30.84
N ARG A 802 8.58 2.02 30.07
CA ARG A 802 8.66 2.10 28.60
C ARG A 802 9.79 3.01 28.11
N ALA A 803 9.88 4.23 28.65
CA ALA A 803 10.97 5.16 28.36
C ALA A 803 12.34 4.61 28.80
N ALA A 804 12.39 3.84 29.90
CA ALA A 804 13.62 3.20 30.36
C ALA A 804 14.07 2.01 29.48
N MET A 805 13.14 1.27 28.87
CA MET A 805 13.44 0.22 27.89
C MET A 805 14.02 0.79 26.58
N ASP A 806 13.50 1.91 26.11
CA ASP A 806 14.08 2.63 24.97
C ASP A 806 15.49 3.16 25.29
N MET A 807 15.71 3.68 26.50
CA MET A 807 17.04 4.04 26.99
C MET A 807 17.97 2.82 27.13
N GLU A 808 17.47 1.67 27.58
CA GLU A 808 18.22 0.40 27.66
C GLU A 808 18.72 0.00 26.27
N MET A 809 17.84 -0.10 25.29
CA MET A 809 18.16 -0.52 23.92
C MET A 809 19.22 0.39 23.29
N LYS A 810 19.01 1.71 23.36
CA LYS A 810 19.93 2.70 22.80
C LYS A 810 21.28 2.70 23.51
N ALA A 811 21.31 2.51 24.83
CA ALA A 811 22.57 2.44 25.59
C ALA A 811 23.31 1.12 25.34
N PHE A 812 22.59 0.00 25.23
CA PHE A 812 23.17 -1.31 24.92
C PHE A 812 23.87 -1.30 23.56
N PHE A 813 23.17 -0.91 22.50
CA PHE A 813 23.74 -0.88 21.14
C PHE A 813 24.93 0.08 21.06
N ASN A 814 24.80 1.28 21.62
CA ASN A 814 25.90 2.25 21.66
C ASN A 814 27.10 1.73 22.45
N HIS A 815 26.89 1.04 23.58
CA HIS A 815 27.99 0.46 24.35
C HIS A 815 28.74 -0.61 23.54
N VAL A 816 28.02 -1.53 22.89
CA VAL A 816 28.65 -2.55 22.04
C VAL A 816 29.43 -1.92 20.88
N VAL A 817 28.81 -1.00 20.12
CA VAL A 817 29.42 -0.39 18.93
C VAL A 817 30.58 0.54 19.26
N PHE A 818 30.53 1.30 20.36
CA PHE A 818 31.48 2.39 20.61
C PHE A 818 32.40 2.20 21.83
N ASP A 819 31.98 1.47 22.86
CA ASP A 819 32.65 1.44 24.17
C ASP A 819 33.16 0.04 24.60
N SER A 820 32.83 -1.01 23.83
CA SER A 820 33.09 -2.42 24.15
C SER A 820 33.92 -3.12 23.06
N THR A 821 33.65 -4.40 22.76
CA THR A 821 34.43 -5.16 21.78
C THR A 821 34.25 -4.71 20.34
N GLN A 822 33.14 -4.00 20.03
CA GLN A 822 32.71 -3.64 18.67
C GLN A 822 32.39 -4.85 17.78
N MET A 823 32.40 -6.08 18.32
CA MET A 823 32.15 -7.30 17.55
C MET A 823 30.65 -7.58 17.46
N PHE A 824 30.23 -8.10 16.31
CA PHE A 824 28.85 -8.58 16.08
C PHE A 824 28.37 -9.57 17.16
N ASP A 825 29.24 -10.47 17.60
CA ASP A 825 28.94 -11.49 18.60
C ASP A 825 28.39 -10.91 19.93
N GLU A 826 28.94 -9.78 20.39
CA GLU A 826 28.53 -9.15 21.65
C GLU A 826 27.08 -8.65 21.60
N LEU A 827 26.53 -8.32 20.42
CA LEU A 827 25.12 -7.98 20.27
C LEU A 827 24.19 -9.13 20.70
N PHE A 828 24.65 -10.38 20.64
CA PHE A 828 23.84 -11.56 20.97
C PHE A 828 24.25 -12.17 22.31
N ASN A 829 25.56 -12.20 22.61
CA ASN A 829 26.09 -12.98 23.73
C ASN A 829 26.37 -12.17 25.00
N ALA A 830 26.29 -10.83 24.97
CA ALA A 830 26.52 -9.96 26.14
C ALA A 830 25.80 -10.42 27.42
N ASP A 831 26.52 -10.45 28.53
CA ASP A 831 26.12 -10.94 29.86
C ASP A 831 25.68 -9.79 30.81
N TYR A 832 25.13 -8.72 30.24
CA TYR A 832 24.81 -7.48 30.95
C TYR A 832 23.60 -6.76 30.37
N VAL A 833 23.01 -5.88 31.17
CA VAL A 833 21.85 -5.03 30.84
C VAL A 833 22.13 -3.56 31.19
N PHE A 834 21.34 -2.65 30.61
CA PHE A 834 21.42 -1.21 30.88
C PHE A 834 20.14 -0.73 31.56
N VAL A 835 20.19 -0.53 32.87
CA VAL A 835 19.00 -0.25 33.68
C VAL A 835 19.13 1.05 34.48
N ASN A 836 18.05 1.82 34.56
CA ASN A 836 17.88 2.88 35.54
C ASN A 836 17.01 2.39 36.71
N ASN A 837 16.69 3.23 37.69
CA ASN A 837 15.86 2.83 38.82
C ASN A 837 14.49 2.26 38.41
N ALA A 838 13.82 2.82 37.40
CA ALA A 838 12.51 2.32 36.98
C ALA A 838 12.60 0.90 36.39
N LEU A 839 13.55 0.70 35.47
CA LEU A 839 13.72 -0.60 34.81
C LEU A 839 14.34 -1.66 35.72
N ALA A 840 15.26 -1.27 36.60
CA ALA A 840 15.86 -2.17 37.57
C ALA A 840 14.80 -2.72 38.55
N ASN A 841 13.89 -1.86 39.04
CA ASN A 841 12.76 -2.33 39.86
C ASN A 841 11.81 -3.23 39.07
N TYR A 842 11.55 -2.95 37.78
CA TYR A 842 10.73 -3.80 36.91
C TYR A 842 11.37 -5.17 36.62
N TYR A 843 12.69 -5.24 36.48
CA TYR A 843 13.45 -6.48 36.27
C TYR A 843 13.83 -7.21 37.57
N GLY A 844 13.58 -6.63 38.75
CA GLY A 844 14.00 -7.20 40.04
C GLY A 844 15.51 -7.09 40.33
N ILE A 845 16.23 -6.17 39.66
CA ILE A 845 17.67 -5.94 39.83
C ILE A 845 17.91 -4.95 40.98
N PRO A 846 18.55 -5.37 42.10
CA PRO A 846 18.74 -4.50 43.26
C PRO A 846 19.91 -3.53 43.09
N GLY A 847 19.88 -2.42 43.84
CA GLY A 847 21.03 -1.51 44.04
C GLY A 847 21.20 -0.41 43.00
N VAL A 848 20.40 -0.37 41.94
CA VAL A 848 20.41 0.69 40.92
C VAL A 848 19.52 1.86 41.38
N THR A 849 20.01 3.09 41.25
CA THR A 849 19.28 4.31 41.65
C THR A 849 19.43 5.44 40.63
N GLY A 850 18.44 6.34 40.56
CA GLY A 850 18.43 7.47 39.62
C GLY A 850 17.83 7.14 38.24
N ASN A 851 17.72 8.15 37.39
CA ASN A 851 16.98 8.06 36.11
C ASN A 851 17.87 7.71 34.90
N THR A 852 19.18 7.88 35.02
CA THR A 852 20.15 7.47 33.98
C THR A 852 20.38 5.97 34.04
N VAL A 853 20.48 5.33 32.88
CA VAL A 853 20.80 3.89 32.78
C VAL A 853 22.25 3.62 33.18
N GLN A 854 22.47 2.45 33.80
CA GLN A 854 23.76 1.97 34.29
C GLN A 854 23.98 0.55 33.77
N LYS A 855 25.22 0.23 33.36
CA LYS A 855 25.59 -1.13 32.97
C LYS A 855 25.66 -2.01 34.22
N VAL A 856 24.88 -3.09 34.24
CA VAL A 856 24.85 -4.08 35.33
C VAL A 856 25.00 -5.48 34.72
N ALA A 857 25.83 -6.33 35.33
CA ALA A 857 25.95 -7.73 34.91
C ALA A 857 24.64 -8.47 35.18
N ASP A 858 24.16 -9.28 34.24
CA ASP A 858 23.02 -10.16 34.48
C ASP A 858 23.45 -11.39 35.26
N THR A 859 23.27 -11.33 36.58
CA THR A 859 23.52 -12.46 37.47
C THR A 859 22.44 -13.55 37.42
N THR A 860 21.36 -13.33 36.66
CA THR A 860 20.26 -14.29 36.54
C THR A 860 20.42 -15.23 35.35
N GLY A 861 21.22 -14.85 34.34
CA GLY A 861 21.42 -15.61 33.10
C GLY A 861 20.23 -15.57 32.13
N ASN A 862 19.24 -14.73 32.39
CA ASN A 862 17.99 -14.65 31.63
C ASN A 862 17.98 -13.50 30.61
N ARG A 863 18.84 -12.48 30.76
CA ARG A 863 18.86 -11.26 29.93
C ARG A 863 20.24 -10.97 29.35
N GLY A 864 20.29 -9.97 28.47
CA GLY A 864 21.47 -9.52 27.74
C GLY A 864 21.40 -9.93 26.27
N GLY A 865 22.07 -9.16 25.42
CA GLY A 865 21.92 -9.27 23.97
C GLY A 865 20.59 -8.71 23.45
N LEU A 866 20.52 -8.47 22.13
CA LEU A 866 19.45 -7.70 21.49
C LEU A 866 18.05 -8.29 21.70
N LEU A 867 17.91 -9.62 21.63
CA LEU A 867 16.59 -10.28 21.60
C LEU A 867 15.98 -10.47 23.00
N THR A 868 16.65 -10.08 24.10
CA THR A 868 16.07 -10.06 25.46
C THR A 868 15.98 -8.67 26.08
N LEU A 869 16.29 -7.62 25.31
CA LEU A 869 16.03 -6.22 25.67
C LEU A 869 14.54 -6.01 25.91
N GLY A 870 14.18 -5.22 26.92
CA GLY A 870 12.77 -5.01 27.27
C GLY A 870 11.95 -4.40 26.13
N ALA A 871 12.55 -3.47 25.39
CA ALA A 871 11.93 -2.82 24.24
C ALA A 871 11.52 -3.83 23.17
N VAL A 872 12.41 -4.77 22.81
CA VAL A 872 12.17 -5.79 21.79
C VAL A 872 11.10 -6.79 22.27
N MET A 873 11.19 -7.26 23.51
CA MET A 873 10.20 -8.20 24.05
C MET A 873 8.80 -7.58 24.22
N ALA A 874 8.72 -6.29 24.53
CA ALA A 874 7.45 -5.59 24.65
C ALA A 874 6.86 -5.16 23.30
N ALA A 875 7.67 -4.68 22.34
CA ALA A 875 7.19 -4.32 21.00
C ALA A 875 6.64 -5.54 20.24
N HIS A 876 7.35 -6.66 20.30
CA HIS A 876 6.92 -7.93 19.71
C HIS A 876 6.10 -8.78 20.70
N GLY A 877 5.19 -8.13 21.45
CA GLY A 877 4.29 -8.77 22.42
C GLY A 877 2.87 -8.21 22.30
N HIS A 878 1.83 -9.01 22.57
CA HIS A 878 0.46 -8.49 22.58
C HIS A 878 0.25 -7.56 23.79
N ALA A 879 -0.89 -6.85 23.81
CA ALA A 879 -1.22 -5.93 24.90
C ALA A 879 -1.51 -6.66 26.22
N ASN A 880 -1.96 -7.91 26.13
CA ASN A 880 -2.51 -8.75 27.21
C ASN A 880 -1.79 -10.09 27.39
N GLU A 881 -1.02 -10.58 26.40
CA GLU A 881 -0.28 -11.85 26.49
C GLU A 881 1.04 -11.84 25.69
N THR A 882 1.84 -12.91 25.85
CA THR A 882 3.03 -13.16 25.02
C THR A 882 2.63 -13.47 23.57
N ALA A 883 3.54 -13.27 22.62
CA ALA A 883 3.28 -13.36 21.18
C ALA A 883 4.35 -14.19 20.47
N PRO A 884 4.39 -15.53 20.65
CA PRO A 884 5.46 -16.35 20.08
C PRO A 884 5.53 -16.25 18.55
N VAL A 885 4.39 -16.24 17.85
CA VAL A 885 4.37 -16.16 16.39
C VAL A 885 4.92 -14.82 15.86
N PRO A 886 4.47 -13.64 16.33
CA PRO A 886 5.11 -12.36 16.01
C PRO A 886 6.61 -12.29 16.35
N ARG A 887 7.04 -12.78 17.53
CA ARG A 887 8.48 -12.80 17.88
C ARG A 887 9.30 -13.68 16.92
N GLY A 888 8.75 -14.83 16.52
CA GLY A 888 9.35 -15.70 15.50
C GLY A 888 9.47 -15.00 14.15
N ALA A 889 8.41 -14.31 13.71
CA ALA A 889 8.40 -13.57 12.44
C ALA A 889 9.40 -12.40 12.45
N PHE A 890 9.47 -11.64 13.55
CA PHE A 890 10.46 -10.59 13.78
C PHE A 890 11.89 -11.09 13.61
N VAL A 891 12.27 -12.18 14.29
CA VAL A 891 13.63 -12.74 14.17
C VAL A 891 13.91 -13.20 12.73
N ARG A 892 12.93 -13.79 12.04
CA ARG A 892 13.09 -14.19 10.63
C ARG A 892 13.33 -12.99 9.71
N ASP A 893 12.45 -11.99 9.70
CA ASP A 893 12.54 -10.85 8.77
C ASP A 893 13.64 -9.84 9.16
N ARG A 894 13.77 -9.48 10.45
CA ARG A 894 14.68 -8.41 10.90
C ARG A 894 16.08 -8.91 11.26
N ILE A 895 16.22 -10.12 11.82
CA ILE A 895 17.50 -10.65 12.31
C ILE A 895 18.16 -11.61 11.32
N MET A 896 17.36 -12.40 10.57
CA MET A 896 17.86 -13.36 9.58
C MET A 896 17.64 -12.93 8.11
N CYS A 897 16.87 -11.87 7.86
CA CYS A 897 16.47 -11.39 6.53
C CYS A 897 15.71 -12.45 5.70
N GLN A 898 15.08 -13.38 6.39
CA GLN A 898 14.27 -14.47 5.85
C GLN A 898 12.80 -14.06 5.87
N GLN A 899 12.30 -13.60 4.74
CA GLN A 899 10.90 -13.22 4.60
C GLN A 899 10.03 -14.46 4.41
N LEU A 900 9.03 -14.63 5.26
CA LEU A 900 7.96 -15.59 5.00
C LEU A 900 6.90 -14.95 4.09
N PRO A 901 6.29 -15.70 3.17
CA PRO A 901 5.11 -15.22 2.45
C PRO A 901 3.96 -14.96 3.45
N PRO A 902 3.02 -14.05 3.11
CA PRO A 902 1.78 -13.94 3.87
C PRO A 902 1.02 -15.29 3.83
N PRO A 903 0.23 -15.61 4.87
CA PRO A 903 -0.65 -16.78 4.84
C PRO A 903 -1.68 -16.65 3.70
N PRO A 904 -2.19 -17.79 3.15
CA PRO A 904 -3.27 -17.77 2.16
C PRO A 904 -4.49 -17.00 2.68
N VAL A 905 -5.17 -16.26 1.80
CA VAL A 905 -6.27 -15.37 2.18
C VAL A 905 -7.48 -16.11 2.78
N ASP A 906 -7.71 -17.37 2.38
CA ASP A 906 -8.81 -18.20 2.86
C ASP A 906 -8.48 -18.96 4.18
N LEU A 907 -7.26 -18.80 4.72
CA LEU A 907 -6.85 -19.47 5.95
C LEU A 907 -7.27 -18.65 7.18
N ASP A 908 -8.02 -19.26 8.10
CA ASP A 908 -8.37 -18.61 9.37
C ASP A 908 -7.12 -18.38 10.24
N THR A 909 -6.62 -17.15 10.15
CA THR A 909 -5.46 -16.63 10.88
C THR A 909 -5.86 -15.88 12.15
N SER A 910 -7.10 -16.02 12.62
CA SER A 910 -7.50 -15.50 13.93
C SER A 910 -6.59 -16.05 15.04
N PHE A 911 -6.33 -15.21 16.03
CA PHE A 911 -5.71 -15.66 17.26
C PHE A 911 -6.65 -16.66 17.94
N PRO A 912 -6.13 -17.76 18.53
CA PRO A 912 -6.97 -18.66 19.30
C PRO A 912 -7.64 -17.89 20.45
N ASP A 913 -8.80 -18.37 20.93
CA ASP A 913 -9.48 -17.78 22.09
C ASP A 913 -8.70 -18.04 23.39
N PRO A 914 -8.66 -17.10 24.36
CA PRO A 914 -7.94 -17.26 25.62
C PRO A 914 -8.44 -18.47 26.42
N ASP A 915 -7.56 -19.45 26.61
CA ASP A 915 -7.83 -20.64 27.41
C ASP A 915 -7.24 -20.47 28.84
N PRO A 916 -8.00 -20.74 29.92
CA PRO A 916 -7.49 -20.62 31.29
C PRO A 916 -6.57 -21.76 31.71
N GLU A 917 -6.67 -22.94 31.09
CA GLU A 917 -5.96 -24.18 31.41
C GLU A 917 -4.74 -24.45 30.50
N MET A 918 -4.58 -23.71 29.39
CA MET A 918 -3.43 -23.81 28.47
C MET A 918 -2.49 -22.61 28.57
N THR A 919 -1.18 -22.88 28.58
CA THR A 919 -0.14 -21.85 28.33
C THR A 919 -0.26 -21.31 26.92
N THR A 920 0.28 -20.10 26.68
CA THR A 920 0.27 -19.50 25.35
C THR A 920 1.00 -20.39 24.33
N ARG A 921 2.17 -20.94 24.69
CA ARG A 921 2.88 -21.97 23.92
C ARG A 921 2.00 -23.17 23.53
N GLU A 922 1.35 -23.82 24.49
CA GLU A 922 0.47 -24.97 24.21
C GLU A 922 -0.67 -24.59 23.25
N ARG A 923 -1.28 -23.43 23.48
CA ARG A 923 -2.46 -22.93 22.74
C ARG A 923 -2.14 -22.63 21.27
N PHE A 924 -1.03 -21.95 21.01
CA PHE A 924 -0.53 -21.73 19.65
C PHE A 924 0.00 -23.03 19.01
N ALA A 925 0.64 -23.91 19.77
CA ALA A 925 1.07 -25.21 19.26
C ALA A 925 -0.11 -26.05 18.79
N GLU A 926 -1.21 -26.13 19.56
CA GLU A 926 -2.44 -26.83 19.19
C GLU A 926 -3.09 -26.25 17.93
N ARG A 927 -3.34 -24.93 17.93
CA ARG A 927 -3.97 -24.21 16.80
C ARG A 927 -3.22 -24.40 15.48
N THR A 928 -1.90 -24.54 15.54
CA THR A 928 -1.05 -24.61 14.34
C THR A 928 -0.66 -26.03 13.92
N LYS A 929 -1.20 -27.09 14.56
CA LYS A 929 -0.92 -28.50 14.17
C LYS A 929 -1.36 -28.88 12.76
N ALA A 930 -2.34 -28.18 12.20
CA ALA A 930 -2.88 -28.50 10.89
C ALA A 930 -1.78 -28.40 9.80
N PRO A 931 -1.70 -29.35 8.83
CA PRO A 931 -0.66 -29.37 7.81
C PRO A 931 -0.49 -28.05 7.05
N GLU A 932 -1.60 -27.38 6.74
CA GLU A 932 -1.69 -26.07 6.10
C GLU A 932 -1.04 -24.94 6.93
N CYS A 933 -1.13 -25.01 8.26
CA CYS A 933 -0.45 -24.05 9.15
C CYS A 933 1.05 -24.36 9.28
N GLN A 934 1.42 -25.64 9.33
CA GLN A 934 2.83 -26.06 9.41
C GLN A 934 3.67 -25.56 8.22
N ALA A 935 3.03 -25.20 7.11
CA ALA A 935 3.64 -24.55 5.96
C ALA A 935 4.58 -23.37 6.34
N CYS A 936 4.16 -22.54 7.29
CA CYS A 936 4.95 -21.42 7.82
C CYS A 936 5.36 -21.64 9.29
N HIS A 937 4.51 -22.28 10.09
CA HIS A 937 4.72 -22.40 11.54
C HIS A 937 5.91 -23.28 11.93
N LEU A 938 6.39 -24.17 11.05
CA LEU A 938 7.67 -24.87 11.20
C LEU A 938 8.86 -23.91 11.43
N TYR A 939 8.85 -22.75 10.77
CA TYR A 939 9.93 -21.76 10.85
C TYR A 939 9.70 -20.69 11.93
N LEU A 940 8.43 -20.43 12.27
CA LEU A 940 8.02 -19.39 13.21
C LEU A 940 7.98 -19.89 14.65
N ASN A 941 7.22 -20.96 14.93
CA ASN A 941 6.97 -21.44 16.30
C ASN A 941 8.27 -21.81 17.01
N GLY A 942 9.15 -22.53 16.31
CA GLY A 942 10.44 -22.96 16.83
C GLY A 942 11.39 -21.82 17.20
N VAL A 943 11.19 -20.61 16.69
CA VAL A 943 11.94 -19.40 17.07
C VAL A 943 11.19 -18.60 18.12
N GLY A 944 9.86 -18.47 17.97
CA GLY A 944 8.99 -17.78 18.89
C GLY A 944 8.97 -18.35 20.31
N PHE A 945 8.97 -19.68 20.43
CA PHE A 945 8.86 -20.37 21.71
C PHE A 945 10.08 -20.20 22.63
N GLY A 946 11.25 -19.85 22.10
CA GLY A 946 12.43 -19.50 22.91
C GLY A 946 12.24 -18.28 23.79
N PHE A 947 11.30 -17.40 23.41
CA PHE A 947 10.95 -16.20 24.16
C PHE A 947 9.83 -16.40 25.19
N GLU A 948 9.29 -17.61 25.36
CA GLU A 948 8.14 -17.81 26.24
C GLU A 948 8.46 -17.60 27.73
N ALA A 949 9.72 -17.48 28.12
CA ALA A 949 10.12 -17.00 29.45
C ALA A 949 9.92 -15.47 29.63
N PHE A 950 9.41 -14.76 28.61
CA PHE A 950 9.05 -13.35 28.68
C PHE A 950 7.56 -13.14 28.39
N ASP A 951 6.87 -12.38 29.24
CA ASP A 951 5.48 -11.97 29.01
C ASP A 951 5.34 -10.90 27.90
N GLY A 952 4.10 -10.51 27.58
CA GLY A 952 3.80 -9.52 26.54
C GLY A 952 4.31 -8.10 26.81
N ALA A 953 4.73 -7.80 28.04
CA ALA A 953 5.33 -6.54 28.46
C ALA A 953 6.85 -6.66 28.70
N GLY A 954 7.47 -7.76 28.28
CA GLY A 954 8.90 -8.02 28.44
C GLY A 954 9.35 -8.33 29.87
N GLY A 955 8.43 -8.58 30.80
CA GLY A 955 8.71 -9.12 32.13
C GLY A 955 9.15 -10.58 32.05
N PHE A 956 10.09 -11.00 32.91
CA PHE A 956 10.57 -12.39 32.94
C PHE A 956 9.64 -13.26 33.82
N ARG A 957 9.29 -14.46 33.34
CA ARG A 957 8.39 -15.41 34.00
C ARG A 957 8.95 -16.83 33.95
N THR A 958 8.76 -17.58 35.03
CA THR A 958 9.07 -19.03 35.10
C THR A 958 7.82 -19.91 34.96
N LYS A 959 6.63 -19.30 34.97
CA LYS A 959 5.33 -19.96 34.86
C LYS A 959 4.38 -19.22 33.91
N ASP A 960 3.50 -20.00 33.29
CA ASP A 960 2.30 -19.53 32.59
C ASP A 960 1.11 -20.40 33.02
N LYS A 961 -0.04 -19.79 33.31
CA LYS A 961 -1.22 -20.48 33.90
C LYS A 961 -0.85 -21.52 34.98
N ASP A 962 0.02 -21.13 35.91
CA ASP A 962 0.64 -21.97 36.95
C ASP A 962 1.49 -23.18 36.50
N LYS A 963 1.53 -23.53 35.21
CA LYS A 963 2.46 -24.50 34.63
C LYS A 963 3.86 -23.90 34.48
N LEU A 964 4.90 -24.74 34.44
CA LEU A 964 6.25 -24.27 34.12
C LEU A 964 6.34 -23.90 32.64
N VAL A 965 7.08 -22.83 32.33
CA VAL A 965 7.38 -22.45 30.94
C VAL A 965 8.40 -23.44 30.35
N ASP A 966 8.12 -23.91 29.13
CA ASP A 966 9.07 -24.62 28.27
C ASP A 966 9.60 -23.66 27.20
N THR A 967 10.91 -23.48 27.14
CA THR A 967 11.61 -22.65 26.15
C THR A 967 12.48 -23.45 25.18
N SER A 968 12.43 -24.78 25.23
CA SER A 968 13.20 -25.65 24.35
C SER A 968 12.55 -25.72 22.95
N ALA A 969 13.35 -25.64 21.89
CA ALA A 969 12.86 -25.73 20.51
C ALA A 969 13.98 -26.01 19.49
N VAL A 970 13.63 -26.00 18.20
CA VAL A 970 14.53 -26.13 17.07
C VAL A 970 14.30 -24.99 16.08
N ILE A 971 15.37 -24.30 15.67
CA ILE A 971 15.36 -23.41 14.52
C ILE A 971 15.52 -24.26 13.26
N HIS A 972 14.60 -24.14 12.32
CA HIS A 972 14.69 -24.74 10.98
C HIS A 972 15.17 -23.71 9.94
N GLY A 973 15.94 -24.11 8.93
CA GLY A 973 16.39 -23.23 7.84
C GLY A 973 17.28 -22.08 8.32
N LEU A 974 18.42 -22.37 8.95
CA LEU A 974 19.31 -21.32 9.48
C LEU A 974 19.91 -20.46 8.35
N ASP A 975 20.29 -21.08 7.24
CA ASP A 975 20.95 -20.42 6.11
C ASP A 975 19.97 -19.94 5.02
N GLY A 976 18.67 -20.16 5.23
CA GLY A 976 17.57 -19.83 4.32
C GLY A 976 16.35 -20.69 4.63
N LEU A 977 15.13 -20.23 4.35
CA LEU A 977 13.91 -20.97 4.69
C LEU A 977 13.84 -22.36 4.02
N LEU A 978 14.39 -22.51 2.81
CA LEU A 978 14.46 -23.83 2.14
C LEU A 978 15.71 -24.64 2.50
N SER A 979 16.57 -24.15 3.40
CA SER A 979 17.71 -24.93 3.92
C SER A 979 17.25 -26.03 4.88
N SER A 980 17.88 -27.20 4.78
CA SER A 980 17.73 -28.30 5.75
C SER A 980 18.54 -28.10 7.04
N THR A 981 19.32 -27.02 7.16
CA THR A 981 20.11 -26.73 8.37
C THR A 981 19.20 -26.44 9.56
N THR A 982 19.47 -27.10 10.68
CA THR A 982 18.68 -27.01 11.93
C THR A 982 19.59 -26.84 13.13
N ALA A 983 19.08 -26.21 14.19
CA ALA A 983 19.76 -26.07 15.47
C ALA A 983 18.77 -26.15 16.62
N ALA A 984 19.01 -27.06 17.57
CA ALA A 984 18.25 -27.15 18.81
C ALA A 984 18.83 -26.18 19.86
N TYR A 985 17.97 -25.64 20.73
CA TYR A 985 18.37 -24.73 21.79
C TYR A 985 17.39 -24.81 22.98
N ASP A 986 17.76 -24.25 24.14
CA ASP A 986 16.84 -23.97 25.25
C ASP A 986 16.94 -22.52 25.76
N GLY A 987 15.85 -21.75 25.57
CA GLY A 987 15.79 -20.35 25.99
C GLY A 987 16.34 -19.35 24.98
N ALA A 988 15.84 -18.12 25.05
CA ALA A 988 16.24 -17.02 24.18
C ALA A 988 17.76 -16.73 24.18
N ARG A 989 18.46 -17.03 25.27
CA ARG A 989 19.91 -16.83 25.40
C ARG A 989 20.71 -17.83 24.55
N ASP A 990 20.35 -19.11 24.60
CA ASP A 990 20.97 -20.16 23.79
C ASP A 990 20.63 -19.96 22.30
N MET A 991 19.38 -19.58 22.01
CA MET A 991 18.96 -19.17 20.67
C MET A 991 19.76 -17.99 20.12
N GLN A 992 20.03 -16.96 20.95
CA GLN A 992 20.88 -15.83 20.58
C GLN A 992 22.28 -16.30 20.19
N SER A 993 22.89 -17.22 20.94
CA SER A 993 24.22 -17.77 20.61
C SER A 993 24.23 -18.52 19.27
N VAL A 994 23.21 -19.35 18.99
CA VAL A 994 23.04 -20.01 17.69
C VAL A 994 22.93 -18.98 16.54
N LEU A 995 22.14 -17.93 16.72
CA LEU A 995 21.99 -16.86 15.72
C LEU A 995 23.27 -16.05 15.55
N ALA A 996 24.07 -15.85 16.61
CA ALA A 996 25.35 -15.18 16.58
C ALA A 996 26.38 -15.91 15.70
N GLU A 997 26.39 -17.25 15.73
CA GLU A 997 27.31 -18.08 14.92
C GLU A 997 26.88 -18.21 13.45
N THR A 998 25.58 -18.09 13.17
CA THR A 998 25.00 -18.25 11.82
C THR A 998 25.53 -17.22 10.81
N GLY A 999 25.80 -17.65 9.57
CA GLY A 999 26.30 -16.79 8.48
C GLY A 999 25.22 -15.84 7.96
N GLY A 1000 24.00 -16.34 7.75
CA GLY A 1000 22.84 -15.54 7.31
C GLY A 1000 22.53 -14.35 8.22
N THR A 1001 22.61 -14.51 9.54
CA THR A 1001 22.42 -13.41 10.51
C THR A 1001 23.46 -12.29 10.34
N LYS A 1002 24.73 -12.63 10.12
CA LYS A 1002 25.81 -11.65 9.87
C LYS A 1002 25.60 -10.92 8.55
N ALA A 1003 25.19 -11.64 7.52
CA ALA A 1003 24.84 -11.05 6.23
C ALA A 1003 23.62 -10.12 6.36
N CYS A 1004 22.60 -10.53 7.11
CA CYS A 1004 21.42 -9.69 7.36
C CYS A 1004 21.78 -8.38 8.05
N MET A 1005 22.65 -8.38 9.07
CA MET A 1005 23.12 -7.14 9.70
C MET A 1005 23.73 -6.15 8.68
N ALA A 1006 24.49 -6.66 7.71
CA ALA A 1006 25.01 -5.85 6.61
C ALA A 1006 23.87 -5.30 5.71
N THR A 1007 22.90 -6.13 5.34
CA THR A 1007 21.72 -5.73 4.55
C THR A 1007 20.86 -4.67 5.27
N GLN A 1008 20.60 -4.82 6.56
CA GLN A 1008 19.78 -3.86 7.32
C GLN A 1008 20.48 -2.51 7.45
N PHE A 1009 21.80 -2.49 7.70
CA PHE A 1009 22.55 -1.24 7.69
C PHE A 1009 22.70 -0.64 6.28
N TYR A 1010 22.78 -1.46 5.23
CA TYR A 1010 22.71 -1.01 3.84
C TYR A 1010 21.38 -0.30 3.56
N ARG A 1011 20.23 -0.96 3.78
CA ARG A 1011 18.89 -0.36 3.62
C ARG A 1011 18.78 1.01 4.31
N PHE A 1012 19.15 1.07 5.59
CA PHE A 1012 19.14 2.31 6.37
C PHE A 1012 20.06 3.40 5.79
N SER A 1013 21.30 3.06 5.43
CA SER A 1013 22.28 4.03 4.90
C SER A 1013 22.00 4.48 3.46
N ARG A 1014 21.23 3.69 2.69
CA ARG A 1014 20.95 3.94 1.27
C ARG A 1014 19.54 4.48 0.99
N GLY A 1015 18.57 4.31 1.90
CA GLY A 1015 17.20 4.81 1.70
C GLY A 1015 16.39 4.04 0.64
N TYR A 1016 16.74 2.79 0.33
CA TYR A 1016 15.94 1.91 -0.54
C TYR A 1016 16.08 0.43 -0.15
N VAL A 1017 15.21 -0.42 -0.70
CA VAL A 1017 15.28 -1.88 -0.54
C VAL A 1017 16.12 -2.46 -1.67
N GLU A 1018 17.10 -3.29 -1.34
CA GLU A 1018 17.98 -3.93 -2.30
C GLU A 1018 17.21 -4.72 -3.38
N ALA A 1019 17.69 -4.63 -4.62
CA ALA A 1019 17.23 -5.45 -5.73
C ALA A 1019 18.21 -6.58 -6.02
N SER A 1020 17.86 -7.50 -6.93
CA SER A 1020 18.78 -8.53 -7.43
C SER A 1020 20.11 -7.96 -7.95
N SER A 1021 20.09 -6.76 -8.53
CA SER A 1021 21.29 -6.05 -8.98
C SER A 1021 22.25 -5.61 -7.87
N ASP A 1022 21.80 -5.48 -6.62
CA ASP A 1022 22.64 -5.12 -5.48
C ASP A 1022 23.40 -6.33 -4.91
N ARG A 1023 23.20 -7.53 -5.47
CA ARG A 1023 23.77 -8.80 -4.99
C ARG A 1023 25.29 -8.76 -4.80
N ASN A 1024 26.04 -8.31 -5.81
CA ASN A 1024 27.50 -8.19 -5.74
C ASN A 1024 27.93 -7.13 -4.72
N THR A 1025 27.22 -6.00 -4.67
CA THR A 1025 27.43 -4.90 -3.72
C THR A 1025 27.25 -5.35 -2.26
N LEU A 1026 26.16 -6.08 -1.96
CA LEU A 1026 25.92 -6.64 -0.63
C LEU A 1026 26.91 -7.76 -0.30
N ALA A 1027 27.27 -8.62 -1.25
CA ALA A 1027 28.28 -9.63 -1.02
C ALA A 1027 29.67 -9.03 -0.76
N ASN A 1028 30.02 -7.92 -1.43
CA ASN A 1028 31.23 -7.15 -1.12
C ASN A 1028 31.16 -6.55 0.28
N LEU A 1029 30.03 -5.95 0.69
CA LEU A 1029 29.85 -5.45 2.05
C LEU A 1029 30.00 -6.55 3.12
N VAL A 1030 29.45 -7.74 2.86
CA VAL A 1030 29.60 -8.92 3.76
C VAL A 1030 31.05 -9.44 3.77
N SER A 1031 31.75 -9.42 2.64
CA SER A 1031 33.18 -9.75 2.54
C SER A 1031 34.07 -8.75 3.31
N LEU A 1032 33.79 -7.46 3.20
CA LEU A 1032 34.42 -6.39 3.98
C LEU A 1032 34.16 -6.58 5.48
N PHE A 1033 32.93 -6.91 5.87
CA PHE A 1033 32.57 -7.18 7.26
C PHE A 1033 33.32 -8.42 7.82
N ALA A 1034 33.36 -9.51 7.06
CA ALA A 1034 34.06 -10.74 7.44
C ALA A 1034 35.59 -10.55 7.54
N SER A 1035 36.20 -9.85 6.59
CA SER A 1035 37.64 -9.56 6.59
C SER A 1035 38.09 -8.68 7.77
N ASN A 1036 37.18 -7.90 8.34
CA ASN A 1036 37.38 -7.14 9.58
C ASN A 1036 36.86 -7.88 10.83
N ASN A 1037 36.83 -9.22 10.81
CA ASN A 1037 36.41 -10.11 11.91
C ASN A 1037 35.01 -9.80 12.47
N PHE A 1038 34.10 -9.31 11.64
CA PHE A 1038 32.75 -8.88 12.01
C PHE A 1038 32.73 -7.70 13.03
N ASN A 1039 33.66 -6.75 12.90
CA ASN A 1039 33.61 -5.45 13.57
C ASN A 1039 32.46 -4.58 13.02
N LEU A 1040 31.60 -4.08 13.91
CA LEU A 1040 30.41 -3.29 13.59
C LEU A 1040 30.73 -1.89 13.06
N GLN A 1041 31.78 -1.21 13.58
CA GLN A 1041 32.20 0.07 13.02
C GLN A 1041 32.78 -0.10 11.61
N ASP A 1042 33.58 -1.14 11.39
CA ASP A 1042 34.15 -1.40 10.06
C ASP A 1042 33.09 -1.88 9.04
N LEU A 1043 32.00 -2.55 9.48
CA LEU A 1043 30.79 -2.73 8.65
C LEU A 1043 30.20 -1.37 8.24
N MET A 1044 29.94 -0.51 9.24
CA MET A 1044 29.31 0.79 8.99
C MET A 1044 30.16 1.66 8.06
N ILE A 1045 31.48 1.66 8.23
CA ILE A 1045 32.42 2.35 7.35
C ILE A 1045 32.54 1.65 5.99
N GLY A 1046 32.40 0.32 5.94
CA GLY A 1046 32.50 -0.51 4.73
C GLY A 1046 31.55 -0.08 3.62
N VAL A 1047 30.33 0.37 3.96
CA VAL A 1047 29.37 0.94 2.99
C VAL A 1047 29.98 2.08 2.18
N THR A 1048 30.86 2.90 2.77
CA THR A 1048 31.51 4.03 2.07
C THR A 1048 32.58 3.61 1.06
N GLN A 1049 32.94 2.32 1.03
CA GLN A 1049 33.95 1.75 0.13
C GLN A 1049 33.32 1.09 -1.11
N LEU A 1050 32.00 0.90 -1.11
CA LEU A 1050 31.22 0.34 -2.21
C LEU A 1050 31.16 1.30 -3.41
N GLN A 1051 31.07 0.76 -4.61
CA GLN A 1051 30.84 1.56 -5.83
C GLN A 1051 29.51 2.31 -5.73
N SER A 1052 28.47 1.66 -5.20
CA SER A 1052 27.14 2.24 -4.98
C SER A 1052 27.12 3.43 -4.01
N PHE A 1053 28.20 3.70 -3.28
CA PHE A 1053 28.31 4.90 -2.45
C PHE A 1053 28.56 6.16 -3.29
N THR A 1054 29.47 6.10 -4.27
CA THR A 1054 29.88 7.28 -5.07
C THR A 1054 29.33 7.30 -6.50
N LEU A 1055 28.84 6.17 -7.01
CA LEU A 1055 28.25 6.03 -8.33
C LEU A 1055 26.74 5.73 -8.24
N ARG A 1056 26.00 6.14 -9.26
CA ARG A 1056 24.57 5.86 -9.45
C ARG A 1056 24.26 5.42 -10.87
N ARG A 1057 23.13 4.77 -11.06
CA ARG A 1057 22.52 4.45 -12.36
C ARG A 1057 21.14 5.06 -12.52
N ASP A 1058 20.69 5.28 -13.75
CA ASP A 1058 19.26 5.55 -13.99
C ASP A 1058 18.39 4.38 -13.51
N GLN A 1059 17.15 4.68 -13.10
CA GLN A 1059 16.20 3.71 -12.52
C GLN A 1059 15.69 2.71 -13.55
#